data_AF-A0A7J6Y0C6-F1
#
_entry.id   AF-A0A7J6Y0C6-F1
#
_cell.length_a   1.000
_cell.length_b   1.000
_cell.length_c   1.000
_cell.angle_alpha   90.00
_cell.angle_beta   90.00
_cell.angle_gamma   90.00
#
_symmetry.space_group_name_H-M   'P 1'
#
loop_
_entity.id
_entity.type
_entity.pdbx_description
1 polymer ?
#
loop_
_entity_poly.entity_id
_entity_poly.type
_entity_poly.pdbx_seq_one_letter_code
_entity_poly.pdbx_strand_id
1 'polypeptide(L)'
;MSGSVRNVTLANCTFVSGASLYVVGWRSDPTAGERADVLISGLESRSGGGVLVANRFPPGSRVTVVDSVLIAEKRVAYRGDHGLGDASACLVVHNVNLTGSVLTIARTQVAAVFRDAFGVLFFGGVALSSRGALYVDGLLVQTALGLCVSVEGGAAASGGSVAAFVDSDFLLCRHAVSVRGAVSVSGSTVALVRSEFLSTGDYAVAFHSTVSLADGSMLLAKGNVHDGVSREMLYAAGAVTAAGSTLSFVRNQALLPRMLSVSLSLAVGAHLRVACNDAGGRLLSTAEEYAAAGFGDAGSIDVVGCDACDRDTYCYAPGTASASMTDGVCACLCGSCGYGEACVPVGAPALPPAVGTASSLFFREDVTVRSVFVVPAGASEVTLRHVVVDGVSPVLYVPWMAQDGVRIVVQNVSLLNVAVLYVMGGGALRGAVAAGSDESGPVELSVCDVEALNGALVLTGTFPAGSVLTVTDSLLVAARPTPLVYLPGSQSSPYAPVLVLSGLRLVRSVLVVSSVALVTVMTGGRTVVVDGAVLELVGGGVALDAAVLGGDYALYASARVVASGGAVLRVSGSQVYAAHGLVFDSGVEANASAVVVNDNAGALTDGALLVLRGSASFESGSWLSVRGNSISGTLLSVPSYPRSAELVQSTLTLHGNAGSGPVVMDGTVTLGGAGRKFVVGCLMLNGQALQPMDYRSAGVIGEFRPVACGVCDADVSCFAAATRAMSGSCRCRCAEGGYGRDCLPVYLPHVDGCNRTPGMPLLSHTATLTETRSLTPTGTLSPSATHYSPTQYGPTETPQVTETVALSPTRTPTASVSSTLWRRDVACPTLAVTTSAAVGASSRRC
;
A
#
# COMPACT_ATOMS: atom_id res chain seq x y z
N MET A 1 39.60 30.12 11.14
CA MET A 1 39.78 30.40 9.70
C MET A 1 39.86 31.92 9.52
N SER A 2 40.52 32.43 8.49
CA SER A 2 40.73 33.89 8.25
C SER A 2 40.27 34.30 6.83
N GLY A 3 39.79 35.53 6.64
CA GLY A 3 39.15 36.01 5.39
C GLY A 3 37.62 36.16 5.49
N SER A 4 36.94 36.71 4.47
CA SER A 4 35.51 37.08 4.52
C SER A 4 34.51 36.01 4.09
N VAL A 5 34.95 34.94 3.43
CA VAL A 5 34.09 33.85 2.95
C VAL A 5 34.59 32.50 3.49
N ARG A 6 33.65 31.60 3.81
CA ARG A 6 33.91 30.20 4.20
C ARG A 6 33.17 29.26 3.29
N ASN A 7 33.86 28.58 2.39
CA ASN A 7 33.28 27.45 1.67
C ASN A 7 33.64 26.17 2.43
N VAL A 8 32.63 25.35 2.76
CA VAL A 8 32.80 24.02 3.36
C VAL A 8 31.96 23.04 2.55
N THR A 9 32.54 21.94 2.11
CA THR A 9 31.84 20.93 1.33
C THR A 9 32.14 19.53 1.86
N LEU A 10 31.10 18.81 2.27
CA LEU A 10 31.12 17.36 2.41
C LEU A 10 30.35 16.78 1.22
N ALA A 11 30.94 15.80 0.55
CA ALA A 11 30.34 15.09 -0.58
C ALA A 11 30.53 13.58 -0.39
N ASN A 12 29.49 12.79 -0.69
CA ASN A 12 29.52 11.33 -0.77
C ASN A 12 30.17 10.66 0.46
N CYS A 13 29.72 11.06 1.65
CA CYS A 13 30.26 10.63 2.94
C CYS A 13 29.36 9.57 3.57
N THR A 14 29.91 8.44 3.99
CA THR A 14 29.18 7.41 4.76
C THR A 14 29.55 7.48 6.24
N PHE A 15 28.57 7.69 7.10
CA PHE A 15 28.71 7.75 8.55
C PHE A 15 28.32 6.41 9.19
N VAL A 16 29.30 5.81 9.87
CA VAL A 16 29.20 4.53 10.56
C VAL A 16 29.26 4.69 12.08
N SER A 17 28.81 3.68 12.81
CA SER A 17 29.02 3.54 14.27
C SER A 17 28.57 4.75 15.13
N GLY A 18 27.51 5.44 14.73
CA GLY A 18 26.96 6.59 15.48
C GLY A 18 27.73 7.90 15.29
N ALA A 19 28.47 8.07 14.19
CA ALA A 19 29.08 9.35 13.82
C ALA A 19 28.01 10.40 13.50
N SER A 20 28.18 11.64 13.98
CA SER A 20 27.24 12.75 13.76
C SER A 20 27.96 14.05 13.35
N LEU A 21 27.33 14.83 12.46
CA LEU A 21 27.86 16.08 11.92
C LEU A 21 27.30 17.28 12.69
N TYR A 22 28.14 18.30 12.90
CA TYR A 22 27.81 19.52 13.63
C TYR A 22 28.17 20.76 12.81
N VAL A 23 27.14 21.46 12.31
CA VAL A 23 27.26 22.74 11.59
C VAL A 23 26.79 23.86 12.55
N VAL A 24 27.72 24.34 13.37
CA VAL A 24 27.43 25.25 14.49
C VAL A 24 27.86 26.68 14.16
N GLY A 25 26.87 27.58 14.05
CA GLY A 25 27.06 29.01 13.87
C GLY A 25 27.28 29.78 15.18
N TRP A 26 27.24 31.11 15.08
CA TRP A 26 27.54 32.04 16.17
C TRP A 26 26.45 32.06 17.24
N ARG A 27 26.83 32.05 18.52
CA ARG A 27 25.87 32.17 19.66
C ARG A 27 25.36 33.61 19.83
N SER A 28 26.25 34.59 19.64
CA SER A 28 25.94 36.02 19.55
C SER A 28 25.60 36.41 18.12
N ASP A 29 25.26 37.68 17.89
CA ASP A 29 25.18 38.22 16.54
C ASP A 29 26.56 38.13 15.82
N PRO A 30 26.56 37.75 14.53
CA PRO A 30 27.79 37.56 13.76
C PRO A 30 28.43 38.88 13.32
N THR A 31 29.74 38.83 13.10
CA THR A 31 30.55 39.93 12.55
C THR A 31 30.13 40.28 11.13
N ALA A 32 29.85 41.56 10.87
CA ALA A 32 29.45 42.04 9.56
C ALA A 32 30.59 41.89 8.53
N GLY A 33 30.27 41.38 7.34
CA GLY A 33 31.23 41.17 6.25
C GLY A 33 31.84 39.77 6.19
N GLU A 34 31.50 38.87 7.12
CA GLU A 34 31.75 37.43 6.99
C GLU A 34 30.52 36.72 6.38
N ARG A 35 30.73 35.60 5.66
CA ARG A 35 29.67 34.65 5.28
C ARG A 35 30.16 33.20 5.27
N ALA A 36 29.25 32.25 5.43
CA ALA A 36 29.50 30.83 5.31
C ALA A 36 28.61 30.16 4.26
N ASP A 37 29.23 29.47 3.30
CA ASP A 37 28.63 28.64 2.26
C ASP A 37 28.97 27.16 2.59
N VAL A 38 28.04 26.45 3.24
CA VAL A 38 28.20 25.06 3.68
C VAL A 38 27.33 24.14 2.81
N LEU A 39 27.93 23.17 2.15
CA LEU A 39 27.25 22.15 1.34
C LEU A 39 27.53 20.75 1.91
N ILE A 40 26.47 19.99 2.15
CA ILE A 40 26.48 18.57 2.52
C ILE A 40 25.70 17.84 1.43
N SER A 41 26.38 17.03 0.64
CA SER A 41 25.83 16.31 -0.51
C SER A 41 26.12 14.81 -0.38
N GLY A 42 25.19 13.91 -0.71
CA GLY A 42 25.50 12.47 -0.70
C GLY A 42 25.86 11.92 0.69
N LEU A 43 25.32 12.49 1.77
CA LEU A 43 25.59 12.00 3.13
C LEU A 43 24.69 10.81 3.45
N GLU A 44 25.28 9.62 3.58
CA GLU A 44 24.59 8.45 4.13
C GLU A 44 24.93 8.31 5.62
N SER A 45 23.92 8.28 6.49
CA SER A 45 24.09 8.05 7.93
C SER A 45 23.22 6.91 8.42
N ARG A 46 23.80 5.99 9.19
CA ARG A 46 23.11 4.79 9.73
C ARG A 46 23.41 4.58 11.21
N SER A 47 22.66 3.65 11.82
CA SER A 47 22.92 3.08 13.15
C SER A 47 23.03 4.09 14.31
N GLY A 48 22.29 5.20 14.24
CA GLY A 48 22.21 6.21 15.31
C GLY A 48 23.14 7.43 15.13
N GLY A 49 23.72 7.61 13.94
CA GLY A 49 24.32 8.89 13.52
C GLY A 49 23.28 9.90 13.03
N GLY A 50 23.65 11.18 12.96
CA GLY A 50 22.77 12.24 12.47
C GLY A 50 23.46 13.58 12.19
N VAL A 51 22.68 14.61 11.84
CA VAL A 51 23.18 15.95 11.47
C VAL A 51 22.55 17.00 12.37
N LEU A 52 23.35 17.92 12.92
CA LEU A 52 22.90 19.04 13.73
C LEU A 52 23.37 20.36 13.11
N VAL A 53 22.42 21.24 12.77
CA VAL A 53 22.65 22.63 12.37
C VAL A 53 22.21 23.54 13.53
N ALA A 54 23.01 24.53 13.93
CA ALA A 54 22.70 25.33 15.12
C ALA A 54 23.12 26.81 15.08
N ASN A 55 22.41 27.60 15.89
CA ASN A 55 22.65 29.02 16.17
C ASN A 55 22.52 29.95 14.94
N ARG A 56 23.19 31.13 14.97
CA ARG A 56 23.04 32.21 13.99
C ARG A 56 24.07 32.09 12.87
N PHE A 57 23.67 32.45 11.64
CA PHE A 57 24.57 32.55 10.48
C PHE A 57 24.65 34.00 9.98
N PRO A 58 25.82 34.47 9.50
CA PRO A 58 25.98 35.82 8.95
C PRO A 58 25.12 36.07 7.71
N PRO A 59 24.53 37.26 7.51
CA PRO A 59 23.74 37.56 6.31
C PRO A 59 24.45 37.24 4.99
N GLY A 60 23.74 36.60 4.07
CA GLY A 60 24.28 36.06 2.82
C GLY A 60 24.87 34.64 2.94
N SER A 61 24.87 34.03 4.13
CA SER A 61 25.29 32.63 4.33
C SER A 61 24.26 31.64 3.79
N ARG A 62 24.75 30.47 3.38
CA ARG A 62 23.99 29.35 2.82
C ARG A 62 24.42 28.06 3.52
N VAL A 63 23.46 27.30 4.04
CA VAL A 63 23.67 25.94 4.54
C VAL A 63 22.75 25.02 3.77
N THR A 64 23.31 24.02 3.08
CA THR A 64 22.56 23.11 2.22
C THR A 64 22.85 21.67 2.62
N VAL A 65 21.80 20.90 2.92
CA VAL A 65 21.82 19.43 2.95
C VAL A 65 21.08 18.96 1.69
N VAL A 66 21.73 18.13 0.87
CA VAL A 66 21.16 17.67 -0.41
C VAL A 66 21.54 16.22 -0.72
N ASP A 67 20.71 15.51 -1.49
CA ASP A 67 20.99 14.16 -2.02
C ASP A 67 21.44 13.17 -0.93
N SER A 68 20.84 13.24 0.27
CA SER A 68 21.35 12.59 1.49
C SER A 68 20.34 11.60 2.09
N VAL A 69 20.83 10.58 2.82
CA VAL A 69 20.01 9.50 3.39
C VAL A 69 20.37 9.30 4.86
N LEU A 70 19.46 9.68 5.78
CA LEU A 70 19.69 9.68 7.22
C LEU A 70 18.75 8.68 7.93
N ILE A 71 19.30 7.55 8.40
CA ILE A 71 18.52 6.42 8.94
C ILE A 71 18.88 6.15 10.41
N ALA A 72 17.94 6.45 11.31
CA ALA A 72 18.07 6.20 12.74
C ALA A 72 17.40 4.86 13.13
N GLU A 73 18.19 3.79 13.09
CA GLU A 73 17.86 2.44 13.62
C GLU A 73 17.82 2.40 15.16
N LYS A 74 18.43 3.41 15.80
CA LYS A 74 18.61 3.57 17.26
C LYS A 74 18.56 5.07 17.59
N ARG A 75 18.35 5.40 18.86
CA ARG A 75 18.40 6.80 19.35
C ARG A 75 19.70 7.49 18.93
N VAL A 76 19.57 8.64 18.29
CA VAL A 76 20.68 9.51 17.86
C VAL A 76 21.09 10.39 19.03
N ALA A 77 22.28 10.16 19.57
CA ALA A 77 22.78 10.86 20.75
C ALA A 77 23.73 11.99 20.37
N TYR A 78 23.23 13.23 20.33
CA TYR A 78 24.06 14.41 20.15
C TYR A 78 24.79 14.77 21.46
N ARG A 79 26.12 14.77 21.42
CA ARG A 79 26.99 15.31 22.48
C ARG A 79 26.84 16.84 22.59
N GLY A 80 27.00 17.37 23.81
CA GLY A 80 27.06 18.81 24.12
C GLY A 80 25.80 19.35 24.78
N ASP A 81 25.87 20.59 25.28
CA ASP A 81 24.81 21.27 26.05
C ASP A 81 23.65 21.76 25.16
N HIS A 82 23.12 20.90 24.29
CA HIS A 82 22.03 21.19 23.35
C HIS A 82 20.62 20.99 23.92
N GLY A 83 20.49 20.63 25.21
CA GLY A 83 19.21 20.64 25.93
C GLY A 83 18.11 19.69 25.42
N LEU A 84 18.39 18.83 24.43
CA LEU A 84 17.40 17.98 23.75
C LEU A 84 16.70 16.97 24.67
N GLY A 85 17.25 16.69 25.85
CA GLY A 85 16.70 15.72 26.81
C GLY A 85 16.61 14.34 26.19
N ASP A 86 15.41 13.73 26.25
CA ASP A 86 15.13 12.44 25.65
C ASP A 86 14.76 12.48 24.16
N ALA A 87 14.77 13.65 23.51
CA ALA A 87 14.46 13.78 22.09
C ALA A 87 15.61 13.27 21.20
N SER A 88 15.25 12.59 20.11
CA SER A 88 16.20 11.97 19.17
C SER A 88 15.71 12.14 17.74
N ALA A 89 16.55 12.75 16.89
CA ALA A 89 16.23 13.02 15.49
C ALA A 89 17.41 12.76 14.55
N CYS A 90 17.11 12.36 13.31
CA CYS A 90 18.11 12.17 12.26
C CYS A 90 18.75 13.49 11.83
N LEU A 91 17.94 14.56 11.78
CA LEU A 91 18.34 15.93 11.48
C LEU A 91 17.80 16.87 12.58
N VAL A 92 18.69 17.63 13.23
CA VAL A 92 18.36 18.61 14.26
C VAL A 92 18.70 20.03 13.79
N VAL A 93 17.79 20.97 14.03
CA VAL A 93 17.95 22.39 13.73
C VAL A 93 17.73 23.19 15.02
N HIS A 94 18.81 23.56 15.72
CA HIS A 94 18.79 23.98 17.12
C HIS A 94 19.09 25.49 17.32
N ASN A 95 18.16 26.24 17.91
CA ASN A 95 18.24 27.70 18.14
C ASN A 95 18.61 28.49 16.85
N VAL A 96 18.10 28.08 15.69
CA VAL A 96 18.54 28.65 14.41
C VAL A 96 17.81 29.96 14.11
N ASN A 97 18.60 31.02 13.91
CA ASN A 97 18.13 32.33 13.46
C ASN A 97 18.82 32.69 12.14
N LEU A 98 18.02 32.83 11.07
CA LEU A 98 18.46 33.14 9.72
C LEU A 98 18.10 34.58 9.37
N THR A 99 19.01 35.50 9.72
CA THR A 99 18.95 36.90 9.25
C THR A 99 19.57 36.98 7.86
N GLY A 100 18.77 37.17 6.83
CA GLY A 100 19.23 37.24 5.42
C GLY A 100 20.06 36.04 4.96
N SER A 101 19.82 34.88 5.56
CA SER A 101 20.59 33.64 5.36
C SER A 101 19.65 32.50 4.95
N VAL A 102 20.19 31.47 4.30
CA VAL A 102 19.41 30.35 3.74
C VAL A 102 19.82 29.03 4.36
N LEU A 103 18.85 28.26 4.87
CA LEU A 103 18.97 26.83 5.15
C LEU A 103 18.13 26.07 4.13
N THR A 104 18.77 25.21 3.33
CA THR A 104 18.12 24.36 2.34
C THR A 104 18.27 22.89 2.71
N ILE A 105 17.17 22.14 2.64
CA ILE A 105 17.14 20.67 2.79
C ILE A 105 16.47 20.12 1.54
N ALA A 106 17.24 19.55 0.61
CA ALA A 106 16.74 19.13 -0.69
C ALA A 106 16.98 17.65 -0.98
N ARG A 107 16.08 16.98 -1.71
CA ARG A 107 16.22 15.58 -2.19
C ARG A 107 16.84 14.64 -1.15
N THR A 108 16.29 14.67 0.07
CA THR A 108 16.89 14.05 1.25
C THR A 108 15.90 13.07 1.88
N GLN A 109 16.32 11.82 2.04
CA GLN A 109 15.53 10.79 2.72
C GLN A 109 15.91 10.73 4.20
N VAL A 110 14.90 10.71 5.06
CA VAL A 110 15.03 10.66 6.52
C VAL A 110 14.14 9.56 7.06
N ALA A 111 14.68 8.61 7.81
CA ALA A 111 13.88 7.51 8.36
C ALA A 111 14.26 7.18 9.80
N ALA A 112 13.29 7.25 10.71
CA ALA A 112 13.47 6.94 12.14
C ALA A 112 12.55 5.79 12.57
N VAL A 113 13.13 4.61 12.77
CA VAL A 113 12.41 3.34 12.79
C VAL A 113 12.16 2.78 14.20
N PHE A 114 12.17 3.65 15.21
CA PHE A 114 11.79 3.35 16.59
C PHE A 114 10.77 4.36 17.11
N ARG A 115 10.02 4.00 18.16
CA ARG A 115 8.94 4.82 18.71
C ARG A 115 9.46 6.13 19.31
N ASP A 116 8.62 7.16 19.21
CA ASP A 116 8.84 8.51 19.75
C ASP A 116 10.12 9.19 19.22
N ALA A 117 10.60 8.72 18.07
CA ALA A 117 11.63 9.38 17.29
C ALA A 117 11.06 10.55 16.47
N PHE A 118 11.94 11.48 16.13
CA PHE A 118 11.67 12.55 15.18
C PHE A 118 12.42 12.27 13.87
N GLY A 119 11.86 12.61 12.72
CA GLY A 119 12.62 12.66 11.48
C GLY A 119 13.56 13.87 11.49
N VAL A 120 12.94 15.04 11.36
CA VAL A 120 13.56 16.36 11.50
C VAL A 120 13.02 17.04 12.78
N LEU A 121 13.92 17.57 13.61
CA LEU A 121 13.57 18.27 14.85
C LEU A 121 14.16 19.69 14.84
N PHE A 122 13.28 20.69 14.73
CA PHE A 122 13.62 22.08 15.04
C PHE A 122 13.42 22.28 16.55
N PHE A 123 14.44 22.74 17.27
CA PHE A 123 14.43 22.82 18.74
C PHE A 123 14.90 24.17 19.25
N GLY A 124 14.18 24.73 20.21
CA GLY A 124 14.41 26.09 20.71
C GLY A 124 13.90 27.19 19.77
N GLY A 125 12.97 26.83 18.88
CA GLY A 125 12.33 27.72 17.92
C GLY A 125 13.13 28.02 16.65
N VAL A 126 12.44 28.57 15.66
CA VAL A 126 13.01 29.01 14.37
C VAL A 126 12.71 30.49 14.16
N ALA A 127 13.74 31.28 13.85
CA ALA A 127 13.59 32.69 13.50
C ALA A 127 14.14 32.97 12.11
N LEU A 128 13.34 33.62 11.25
CA LEU A 128 13.72 34.04 9.91
C LEU A 128 13.49 35.55 9.80
N SER A 129 14.49 36.31 9.37
CA SER A 129 14.34 37.77 9.25
C SER A 129 15.13 38.34 8.07
N SER A 130 14.73 39.51 7.57
CA SER A 130 15.46 40.25 6.53
C SER A 130 15.70 39.45 5.23
N ARG A 131 14.68 38.74 4.74
CA ARG A 131 14.75 37.72 3.68
C ARG A 131 15.59 36.50 4.07
N GLY A 132 15.35 35.99 5.27
CA GLY A 132 15.83 34.67 5.69
C GLY A 132 14.95 33.57 5.10
N ALA A 133 15.54 32.42 4.78
CA ALA A 133 14.83 31.31 4.15
C ALA A 133 15.13 29.96 4.79
N LEU A 134 14.08 29.23 5.15
CA LEU A 134 14.09 27.79 5.35
C LEU A 134 13.37 27.17 4.14
N TYR A 135 14.12 26.46 3.29
CA TYR A 135 13.60 25.91 2.04
C TYR A 135 13.79 24.39 1.99
N VAL A 136 12.69 23.65 1.97
CA VAL A 136 12.65 22.19 1.97
C VAL A 136 12.02 21.71 0.66
N ASP A 137 12.69 20.79 -0.05
CA ASP A 137 12.48 20.57 -1.50
C ASP A 137 12.82 19.12 -1.88
N GLY A 138 11.85 18.20 -1.93
CA GLY A 138 12.16 16.76 -2.05
C GLY A 138 12.58 16.11 -0.73
N LEU A 139 11.97 16.48 0.40
CA LEU A 139 12.22 15.81 1.68
C LEU A 139 11.29 14.60 1.83
N LEU A 140 11.87 13.40 1.97
CA LEU A 140 11.14 12.14 2.13
C LEU A 140 11.30 11.65 3.56
N VAL A 141 10.28 11.74 4.41
CA VAL A 141 10.37 11.38 5.84
C VAL A 141 9.50 10.18 6.20
N GLN A 142 10.11 9.15 6.79
CA GLN A 142 9.39 8.02 7.39
C GLN A 142 9.63 7.98 8.91
N THR A 143 8.58 7.78 9.70
CA THR A 143 8.74 7.48 11.15
C THR A 143 7.86 6.32 11.58
N ALA A 144 8.21 5.66 12.68
CA ALA A 144 7.39 4.61 13.28
C ALA A 144 6.27 5.19 14.17
N LEU A 145 5.29 5.90 13.58
CA LEU A 145 4.25 6.69 14.27
C LEU A 145 4.83 7.75 15.23
N GLY A 146 6.00 8.28 14.87
CA GLY A 146 6.67 9.42 15.50
C GLY A 146 6.18 10.75 14.91
N LEU A 147 6.99 11.80 15.02
CA LEU A 147 6.74 13.08 14.34
C LEU A 147 7.77 13.26 13.22
N CYS A 148 7.30 13.36 11.97
CA CYS A 148 8.22 13.42 10.83
C CYS A 148 8.97 14.75 10.82
N VAL A 149 8.27 15.87 11.04
CA VAL A 149 8.85 17.16 11.42
C VAL A 149 8.20 17.62 12.73
N SER A 150 9.01 17.99 13.74
CA SER A 150 8.52 18.76 14.90
C SER A 150 9.28 20.08 15.04
N VAL A 151 8.57 21.11 15.47
CA VAL A 151 9.10 22.45 15.79
C VAL A 151 8.78 22.77 17.25
N GLU A 152 9.74 22.51 18.14
CA GLU A 152 9.65 22.81 19.56
C GLU A 152 10.20 24.22 19.85
N GLY A 153 9.34 25.11 20.35
CA GLY A 153 9.67 26.52 20.64
C GLY A 153 9.04 27.55 19.69
N GLY A 154 8.18 27.12 18.76
CA GLY A 154 7.47 28.01 17.82
C GLY A 154 8.31 28.48 16.63
N ALA A 155 7.72 29.34 15.80
CA ALA A 155 8.35 29.85 14.58
C ALA A 155 8.01 31.33 14.32
N ALA A 156 8.98 32.12 13.89
CA ALA A 156 8.82 33.52 13.53
C ALA A 156 9.44 33.82 12.15
N ALA A 157 8.71 34.49 11.26
CA ALA A 157 9.19 34.92 9.96
C ALA A 157 8.84 36.39 9.70
N SER A 158 9.84 37.24 9.48
CA SER A 158 9.66 38.69 9.28
C SER A 158 10.43 39.28 8.10
N GLY A 159 9.90 40.34 7.50
CA GLY A 159 10.61 41.18 6.52
C GLY A 159 11.02 40.44 5.25
N GLY A 160 10.04 39.88 4.52
CA GLY A 160 10.25 39.18 3.25
C GLY A 160 10.85 37.79 3.40
N SER A 161 10.69 37.15 4.56
CA SER A 161 11.26 35.83 4.85
C SER A 161 10.32 34.68 4.45
N VAL A 162 10.83 33.45 4.41
CA VAL A 162 10.06 32.27 3.97
C VAL A 162 10.43 30.98 4.69
N ALA A 163 9.41 30.25 5.14
CA ALA A 163 9.51 28.81 5.41
C ALA A 163 8.68 28.05 4.35
N ALA A 164 9.29 27.15 3.59
CA ALA A 164 8.59 26.39 2.56
C ALA A 164 8.95 24.90 2.59
N PHE A 165 7.94 24.05 2.40
CA PHE A 165 8.08 22.64 2.03
C PHE A 165 7.49 22.45 0.63
N VAL A 166 8.25 21.79 -0.24
CA VAL A 166 7.96 21.58 -1.66
C VAL A 166 8.27 20.12 -2.01
N ASP A 167 7.43 19.46 -2.80
CA ASP A 167 7.63 18.09 -3.31
C ASP A 167 8.07 17.09 -2.22
N SER A 168 7.44 17.15 -1.04
CA SER A 168 7.91 16.46 0.17
C SER A 168 6.92 15.42 0.68
N ASP A 169 7.38 14.20 0.90
CA ASP A 169 6.56 13.05 1.29
C ASP A 169 6.74 12.72 2.77
N PHE A 170 5.63 12.46 3.46
CA PHE A 170 5.60 12.21 4.90
C PHE A 170 4.84 10.93 5.22
N LEU A 171 5.57 9.85 5.49
CA LEU A 171 5.07 8.48 5.60
C LEU A 171 5.00 7.95 7.04
N LEU A 172 3.85 7.37 7.40
CA LEU A 172 3.60 6.70 8.69
C LEU A 172 3.85 7.59 9.93
N CYS A 173 3.78 8.90 9.73
CA CYS A 173 3.91 9.91 10.78
C CYS A 173 2.65 9.98 11.64
N ARG A 174 2.75 10.27 12.94
CA ARG A 174 1.57 10.70 13.73
C ARG A 174 1.09 12.07 13.25
N HIS A 175 2.04 12.99 13.08
CA HIS A 175 1.89 14.21 12.29
C HIS A 175 3.06 14.33 11.31
N ALA A 176 2.78 14.74 10.08
CA ALA A 176 3.80 15.07 9.09
C ALA A 176 4.59 16.30 9.56
N VAL A 177 3.89 17.36 9.98
CA VAL A 177 4.45 18.58 10.56
C VAL A 177 3.72 18.93 11.86
N SER A 178 4.42 18.95 12.98
CA SER A 178 3.92 19.41 14.29
C SER A 178 4.64 20.69 14.73
N VAL A 179 3.90 21.68 15.22
CA VAL A 179 4.46 22.93 15.73
C VAL A 179 3.98 23.19 17.15
N ARG A 180 4.93 23.31 18.08
CA ARG A 180 4.69 23.52 19.52
C ARG A 180 5.29 24.85 19.96
N GLY A 181 4.42 25.81 20.20
CA GLY A 181 4.73 27.22 20.37
C GLY A 181 4.00 28.06 19.32
N ALA A 182 3.97 29.37 19.51
CA ALA A 182 3.27 30.28 18.59
C ALA A 182 3.97 30.34 17.22
N VAL A 183 3.18 30.59 16.17
CA VAL A 183 3.68 30.89 14.83
C VAL A 183 3.34 32.34 14.50
N SER A 184 4.34 33.15 14.13
CA SER A 184 4.15 34.56 13.78
C SER A 184 4.80 34.91 12.44
N VAL A 185 4.01 35.46 11.52
CA VAL A 185 4.41 35.80 10.15
C VAL A 185 4.08 37.27 9.89
N SER A 186 5.08 38.09 9.54
CA SER A 186 4.94 39.52 9.25
C SER A 186 5.65 39.86 7.93
N GLY A 187 4.91 40.37 6.94
CA GLY A 187 5.39 40.61 5.58
C GLY A 187 6.19 39.44 4.98
N SER A 188 5.78 38.20 5.25
CA SER A 188 6.54 36.97 5.00
C SER A 188 5.62 35.82 4.58
N THR A 189 6.15 34.65 4.21
CA THR A 189 5.32 33.53 3.73
C THR A 189 5.66 32.17 4.36
N VAL A 190 4.63 31.35 4.56
CA VAL A 190 4.73 29.94 4.93
C VAL A 190 4.03 29.12 3.84
N ALA A 191 4.75 28.18 3.21
CA ALA A 191 4.24 27.43 2.07
C ALA A 191 4.36 25.91 2.25
N LEU A 192 3.31 25.19 1.85
CA LEU A 192 3.26 23.74 1.68
C LEU A 192 2.81 23.49 0.24
N VAL A 193 3.70 22.97 -0.60
CA VAL A 193 3.48 22.85 -2.05
C VAL A 193 3.74 21.39 -2.48
N ARG A 194 2.77 20.76 -3.15
CA ARG A 194 2.86 19.39 -3.68
C ARG A 194 3.46 18.38 -2.69
N SER A 195 3.08 18.48 -1.41
CA SER A 195 3.51 17.55 -0.36
C SER A 195 2.50 16.41 -0.20
N GLU A 196 2.99 15.17 -0.09
CA GLU A 196 2.13 14.00 0.19
C GLU A 196 2.17 13.63 1.68
N PHE A 197 1.00 13.55 2.31
CA PHE A 197 0.83 13.20 3.72
C PHE A 197 0.20 11.81 3.85
N LEU A 198 1.05 10.80 4.06
CA LEU A 198 0.79 9.42 3.71
C LEU A 198 0.67 8.52 4.95
N SER A 199 -0.52 7.94 5.15
CA SER A 199 -0.91 7.12 6.30
C SER A 199 -0.66 7.81 7.64
N THR A 200 -1.10 9.06 7.79
CA THR A 200 -0.91 9.82 9.03
C THR A 200 -1.78 9.28 10.18
N GLY A 201 -1.18 9.06 11.35
CA GLY A 201 -1.88 8.51 12.51
C GLY A 201 -2.93 9.44 13.10
N ASP A 202 -2.65 10.74 13.12
CA ASP A 202 -3.56 11.85 13.43
C ASP A 202 -3.51 12.87 12.25
N TYR A 203 -3.66 14.17 12.52
CA TYR A 203 -3.59 15.25 11.52
C TYR A 203 -2.25 15.25 10.77
N ALA A 204 -2.23 15.65 9.49
CA ALA A 204 -0.98 15.86 8.77
C ALA A 204 -0.19 17.06 9.31
N VAL A 205 -0.84 18.22 9.42
CA VAL A 205 -0.24 19.47 9.94
C VAL A 205 -0.95 19.88 11.23
N ALA A 206 -0.20 20.00 12.33
CA ALA A 206 -0.74 20.25 13.67
C ALA A 206 -0.05 21.45 14.36
N PHE A 207 -0.79 22.56 14.51
CA PHE A 207 -0.36 23.72 15.30
C PHE A 207 -0.93 23.63 16.73
N HIS A 208 -0.07 23.44 17.73
CA HIS A 208 -0.48 23.31 19.13
C HIS A 208 -0.60 24.66 19.87
N SER A 209 -0.62 25.78 19.15
CA SER A 209 -0.74 27.14 19.69
C SER A 209 -1.40 28.08 18.67
N THR A 210 -1.37 29.38 18.92
CA THR A 210 -1.85 30.41 17.98
C THR A 210 -0.95 30.55 16.76
N VAL A 211 -1.56 30.76 15.60
CA VAL A 211 -0.90 31.13 14.35
C VAL A 211 -1.35 32.55 14.00
N SER A 212 -0.44 33.48 13.74
CA SER A 212 -0.76 34.88 13.47
C SER A 212 -0.05 35.41 12.23
N LEU A 213 -0.82 35.99 11.30
CA LEU A 213 -0.33 36.60 10.05
C LEU A 213 -0.64 38.10 10.01
N ALA A 214 0.38 38.91 9.73
CA ALA A 214 0.31 40.36 9.64
C ALA A 214 1.06 40.93 8.42
N ASP A 215 0.80 42.20 8.10
CA ASP A 215 1.61 43.03 7.19
C ASP A 215 1.78 42.47 5.77
N GLY A 216 0.75 41.89 5.16
CA GLY A 216 0.83 41.30 3.82
C GLY A 216 1.41 39.88 3.79
N SER A 217 1.31 39.14 4.90
CA SER A 217 1.81 37.76 4.98
C SER A 217 0.91 36.77 4.25
N MET A 218 1.48 35.60 3.92
CA MET A 218 0.75 34.52 3.27
C MET A 218 0.99 33.16 3.95
N LEU A 219 -0.09 32.38 4.12
CA LEU A 219 -0.02 30.93 4.29
C LEU A 219 -0.57 30.30 3.01
N LEU A 220 0.24 29.50 2.32
CA LEU A 220 -0.13 28.85 1.06
C LEU A 220 -0.05 27.33 1.19
N ALA A 221 -1.18 26.64 0.98
CA ALA A 221 -1.24 25.20 0.78
C ALA A 221 -1.66 24.93 -0.68
N LYS A 222 -0.73 24.48 -1.53
CA LYS A 222 -0.95 24.27 -2.97
C LYS A 222 -0.65 22.82 -3.38
N GLY A 223 -1.66 22.08 -3.83
CA GLY A 223 -1.47 20.75 -4.45
C GLY A 223 -1.10 19.62 -3.49
N ASN A 224 -1.36 19.76 -2.18
CA ASN A 224 -0.98 18.73 -1.19
C ASN A 224 -2.03 17.60 -1.11
N VAL A 225 -1.58 16.36 -0.90
CA VAL A 225 -2.43 15.17 -0.84
C VAL A 225 -2.43 14.60 0.59
N HIS A 226 -3.59 14.19 1.10
CA HIS A 226 -3.72 13.57 2.42
C HIS A 226 -4.66 12.36 2.40
N ASP A 227 -4.10 11.18 2.65
CA ASP A 227 -4.83 9.90 2.71
C ASP A 227 -5.06 9.39 4.15
N GLY A 228 -4.77 10.21 5.16
CA GLY A 228 -5.03 9.89 6.56
C GLY A 228 -6.52 9.79 6.87
N VAL A 229 -6.97 8.63 7.33
CA VAL A 229 -8.39 8.36 7.65
C VAL A 229 -8.79 8.74 9.09
N SER A 230 -7.82 9.03 9.97
CA SER A 230 -8.07 9.29 11.39
C SER A 230 -8.61 10.70 11.69
N ARG A 231 -8.16 11.69 10.92
CA ARG A 231 -8.21 13.13 11.24
C ARG A 231 -8.06 13.99 10.00
N GLU A 232 -8.42 15.26 10.11
CA GLU A 232 -8.34 16.27 9.05
C GLU A 232 -6.88 16.62 8.66
N MET A 233 -6.67 17.23 7.48
CA MET A 233 -5.34 17.56 6.95
C MET A 233 -4.61 18.59 7.82
N LEU A 234 -5.27 19.68 8.21
CA LEU A 234 -4.66 20.74 9.00
C LEU A 234 -5.49 21.08 10.24
N TYR A 235 -4.81 21.09 11.39
CA TYR A 235 -5.39 21.36 12.70
C TYR A 235 -4.66 22.51 13.41
N ALA A 236 -5.42 23.35 14.11
CA ALA A 236 -4.90 24.38 15.01
C ALA A 236 -5.65 24.36 16.35
N ALA A 237 -4.90 24.18 17.44
CA ALA A 237 -5.43 24.22 18.80
C ALA A 237 -5.70 25.66 19.28
N GLY A 238 -4.91 26.63 18.80
CA GLY A 238 -5.16 28.05 18.97
C GLY A 238 -5.89 28.65 17.77
N ALA A 239 -6.32 29.91 17.90
CA ALA A 239 -6.85 30.66 16.77
C ALA A 239 -5.77 30.88 15.69
N VAL A 240 -6.19 30.83 14.43
CA VAL A 240 -5.43 31.30 13.27
C VAL A 240 -5.90 32.71 12.96
N THR A 241 -5.11 33.72 13.32
CA THR A 241 -5.44 35.13 13.09
C THR A 241 -4.76 35.64 11.82
N ALA A 242 -5.48 36.43 11.03
CA ALA A 242 -4.92 37.12 9.87
C ALA A 242 -5.38 38.59 9.86
N ALA A 243 -4.44 39.51 9.65
CA ALA A 243 -4.70 40.94 9.47
C ALA A 243 -3.91 41.45 8.25
N GLY A 244 -4.60 42.06 7.29
CA GLY A 244 -3.98 42.50 6.03
C GLY A 244 -3.22 41.38 5.30
N SER A 245 -3.64 40.12 5.44
CA SER A 245 -2.85 38.92 5.11
C SER A 245 -3.71 37.81 4.52
N THR A 246 -3.11 36.92 3.72
CA THR A 246 -3.83 35.90 2.94
C THR A 246 -3.60 34.49 3.47
N LEU A 247 -4.69 33.76 3.68
CA LEU A 247 -4.70 32.30 3.77
C LEU A 247 -5.13 31.76 2.40
N SER A 248 -4.37 30.85 1.79
CA SER A 248 -4.75 30.27 0.50
C SER A 248 -4.58 28.75 0.44
N PHE A 249 -5.62 28.09 -0.08
CA PHE A 249 -5.70 26.64 -0.22
C PHE A 249 -6.15 26.28 -1.64
N VAL A 250 -5.26 25.67 -2.42
CA VAL A 250 -5.42 25.46 -3.85
C VAL A 250 -5.11 24.00 -4.21
N ARG A 251 -6.00 23.30 -4.92
CA ARG A 251 -5.78 21.94 -5.46
C ARG A 251 -5.34 20.89 -4.42
N ASN A 252 -5.61 21.09 -3.13
CA ASN A 252 -5.32 20.09 -2.10
C ASN A 252 -6.38 18.98 -2.14
N GLN A 253 -6.01 17.76 -1.80
CA GLN A 253 -6.90 16.60 -1.80
C GLN A 253 -6.90 15.90 -0.43
N ALA A 254 -8.07 15.60 0.12
CA ALA A 254 -8.22 14.88 1.40
C ALA A 254 -9.28 13.78 1.32
N LEU A 255 -8.98 12.59 1.87
CA LEU A 255 -9.94 11.48 1.92
C LEU A 255 -11.15 11.73 2.84
N LEU A 256 -11.06 12.66 3.78
CA LEU A 256 -12.17 13.04 4.65
C LEU A 256 -12.99 14.20 4.05
N PRO A 257 -14.33 14.20 4.17
CA PRO A 257 -15.18 15.33 3.77
C PRO A 257 -14.87 16.66 4.50
N ARG A 258 -14.08 16.61 5.58
CA ARG A 258 -13.58 17.77 6.33
C ARG A 258 -12.06 17.82 6.22
N MET A 259 -11.55 18.89 5.61
CA MET A 259 -10.13 19.10 5.35
C MET A 259 -9.43 19.89 6.45
N LEU A 260 -10.13 20.82 7.11
CA LEU A 260 -9.56 21.68 8.15
C LEU A 260 -10.28 21.53 9.49
N SER A 261 -9.51 21.63 10.58
CA SER A 261 -9.98 21.62 11.97
C SER A 261 -9.35 22.79 12.72
N VAL A 262 -9.80 24.00 12.41
CA VAL A 262 -9.19 25.28 12.81
C VAL A 262 -10.25 26.30 13.26
N SER A 263 -9.84 27.24 14.11
CA SER A 263 -10.64 28.43 14.46
C SER A 263 -10.01 29.65 13.77
N LEU A 264 -10.62 30.13 12.68
CA LEU A 264 -10.12 31.28 11.93
C LEU A 264 -10.62 32.61 12.53
N SER A 265 -9.80 33.65 12.44
CA SER A 265 -10.18 35.03 12.79
C SER A 265 -9.56 36.00 11.80
N LEU A 266 -10.39 36.51 10.89
CA LEU A 266 -9.99 37.39 9.79
C LEU A 266 -10.33 38.84 10.16
N ALA A 267 -9.30 39.69 10.25
CA ALA A 267 -9.45 41.13 10.44
C ALA A 267 -9.55 41.86 9.08
N VAL A 268 -9.76 43.17 9.11
CA VAL A 268 -9.89 44.00 7.89
C VAL A 268 -8.68 43.81 6.96
N GLY A 269 -8.97 43.57 5.67
CA GLY A 269 -7.95 43.31 4.65
C GLY A 269 -7.30 41.93 4.69
N ALA A 270 -7.78 41.01 5.54
CA ALA A 270 -7.42 39.61 5.45
C ALA A 270 -8.31 38.86 4.46
N HIS A 271 -7.74 37.86 3.78
CA HIS A 271 -8.40 37.08 2.73
C HIS A 271 -8.24 35.58 3.00
N LEU A 272 -9.30 34.81 2.73
CA LEU A 272 -9.27 33.35 2.73
C LEU A 272 -9.65 32.85 1.33
N ARG A 273 -8.63 32.53 0.53
CA ARG A 273 -8.76 32.22 -0.89
C ARG A 273 -8.70 30.72 -1.15
N VAL A 274 -9.66 30.19 -1.90
CA VAL A 274 -9.76 28.74 -2.15
C VAL A 274 -10.02 28.41 -3.62
N ALA A 275 -9.39 27.36 -4.13
CA ALA A 275 -9.64 26.87 -5.50
C ALA A 275 -9.40 25.35 -5.64
N CYS A 276 -10.32 24.64 -6.28
CA CYS A 276 -10.13 23.26 -6.75
C CYS A 276 -9.72 22.21 -5.72
N ASN A 277 -10.01 22.40 -4.44
CA ASN A 277 -9.68 21.40 -3.42
C ASN A 277 -10.70 20.24 -3.48
N ASP A 278 -10.26 19.02 -3.23
CA ASP A 278 -11.12 17.84 -3.09
C ASP A 278 -11.20 17.42 -1.62
N ALA A 279 -12.41 17.20 -1.10
CA ALA A 279 -12.62 16.66 0.23
C ALA A 279 -13.67 15.55 0.22
N GLY A 280 -13.25 14.32 0.55
CA GLY A 280 -14.10 13.14 0.57
C GLY A 280 -14.35 12.51 -0.80
N GLY A 281 -13.46 12.73 -1.79
CA GLY A 281 -13.68 12.28 -3.17
C GLY A 281 -14.66 13.18 -3.93
N ARG A 282 -14.63 14.49 -3.62
CA ARG A 282 -15.54 15.49 -4.15
C ARG A 282 -14.86 16.86 -4.26
N LEU A 283 -14.74 17.35 -5.49
CA LEU A 283 -14.27 18.69 -5.82
C LEU A 283 -15.18 19.76 -5.20
N LEU A 284 -14.60 20.69 -4.44
CA LEU A 284 -15.30 21.77 -3.75
C LEU A 284 -15.38 23.04 -4.62
N SER A 285 -16.60 23.54 -4.81
CA SER A 285 -16.96 24.54 -5.83
C SER A 285 -17.69 25.79 -5.29
N THR A 286 -18.37 25.71 -4.13
CA THR A 286 -19.06 26.86 -3.52
C THR A 286 -18.58 27.14 -2.09
N ALA A 287 -18.82 28.36 -1.59
CA ALA A 287 -18.37 28.79 -0.26
C ALA A 287 -18.99 27.97 0.88
N GLU A 288 -20.22 27.49 0.70
CA GLU A 288 -20.92 26.60 1.64
C GLU A 288 -20.23 25.22 1.73
N GLU A 289 -19.71 24.73 0.61
CA GLU A 289 -18.99 23.46 0.53
C GLU A 289 -17.63 23.55 1.23
N TYR A 290 -16.93 24.68 1.06
CA TYR A 290 -15.71 24.97 1.80
C TYR A 290 -15.97 25.16 3.30
N ALA A 291 -17.04 25.88 3.68
CA ALA A 291 -17.45 26.01 5.08
C ALA A 291 -17.71 24.65 5.73
N ALA A 292 -18.44 23.76 5.05
CA ALA A 292 -18.66 22.38 5.48
C ALA A 292 -17.35 21.56 5.59
N ALA A 293 -16.41 21.78 4.67
CA ALA A 293 -15.07 21.19 4.70
C ALA A 293 -14.15 21.76 5.81
N GLY A 294 -14.63 22.73 6.61
CA GLY A 294 -13.95 23.26 7.79
C GLY A 294 -13.28 24.63 7.63
N PHE A 295 -13.52 25.33 6.53
CA PHE A 295 -12.88 26.62 6.21
C PHE A 295 -13.49 27.84 6.94
N GLY A 296 -14.35 27.63 7.94
CA GLY A 296 -15.01 28.73 8.67
C GLY A 296 -16.29 29.23 8.00
N ASP A 297 -16.63 30.50 8.20
CA ASP A 297 -17.89 31.08 7.74
C ASP A 297 -17.88 31.35 6.23
N ALA A 298 -18.83 30.77 5.49
CA ALA A 298 -18.94 30.87 4.02
C ALA A 298 -18.86 32.32 3.49
N GLY A 299 -19.47 33.28 4.20
CA GLY A 299 -19.42 34.71 3.85
C GLY A 299 -18.04 35.38 3.95
N SER A 300 -17.00 34.64 4.31
CA SER A 300 -15.60 35.10 4.39
C SER A 300 -14.64 34.35 3.44
N ILE A 301 -15.17 33.50 2.55
CA ILE A 301 -14.39 32.63 1.66
C ILE A 301 -14.38 33.16 0.22
N ASP A 302 -13.21 33.60 -0.24
CA ASP A 302 -12.95 34.02 -1.62
C ASP A 302 -12.74 32.77 -2.52
N VAL A 303 -13.82 32.24 -3.09
CA VAL A 303 -13.76 31.07 -3.99
C VAL A 303 -13.35 31.47 -5.41
N VAL A 304 -12.31 30.82 -5.95
CA VAL A 304 -11.83 30.99 -7.34
C VAL A 304 -12.07 29.70 -8.13
N GLY A 305 -12.69 29.83 -9.31
CA GLY A 305 -12.98 28.71 -10.20
C GLY A 305 -11.73 28.09 -10.85
N CYS A 306 -11.81 26.82 -11.26
CA CYS A 306 -10.63 26.05 -11.66
C CYS A 306 -9.98 26.44 -12.98
N ASP A 307 -10.74 27.07 -13.86
CA ASP A 307 -10.25 27.61 -15.14
C ASP A 307 -9.61 29.01 -14.99
N ALA A 308 -9.68 29.61 -13.79
CA ALA A 308 -9.15 30.92 -13.49
C ALA A 308 -7.80 30.84 -12.75
N CYS A 309 -6.75 31.38 -13.37
CA CYS A 309 -5.42 31.52 -12.78
C CYS A 309 -5.28 32.88 -12.07
N ASP A 310 -5.82 32.98 -10.86
CA ASP A 310 -5.64 34.18 -10.03
C ASP A 310 -4.26 34.19 -9.36
N ARG A 311 -3.48 35.24 -9.61
CA ARG A 311 -2.10 35.38 -9.11
C ARG A 311 -2.01 35.39 -7.58
N ASP A 312 -2.99 35.96 -6.89
CA ASP A 312 -2.95 36.20 -5.45
C ASP A 312 -3.53 35.02 -4.65
N THR A 313 -4.22 34.10 -5.33
CA THR A 313 -4.63 32.78 -4.84
C THR A 313 -3.57 31.71 -5.13
N TYR A 314 -3.07 31.61 -6.37
CA TYR A 314 -2.22 30.48 -6.78
C TYR A 314 -0.70 30.68 -6.54
N CYS A 315 -0.26 31.89 -6.23
CA CYS A 315 1.16 32.27 -6.16
C CYS A 315 1.45 33.18 -4.96
N TYR A 316 2.71 33.30 -4.52
CA TYR A 316 3.10 34.35 -3.59
C TYR A 316 3.13 35.70 -4.31
N ALA A 317 2.03 36.46 -4.21
CA ALA A 317 1.79 37.70 -4.95
C ALA A 317 2.97 38.71 -4.96
N PRO A 318 3.67 38.99 -3.83
CA PRO A 318 4.81 39.93 -3.85
C PRO A 318 6.05 39.44 -4.62
N GLY A 319 6.20 38.12 -4.82
CA GLY A 319 7.27 37.53 -5.62
C GLY A 319 6.87 37.23 -7.07
N THR A 320 5.59 37.40 -7.43
CA THR A 320 5.02 36.96 -8.71
C THR A 320 4.79 38.14 -9.65
N ALA A 321 5.45 38.12 -10.82
CA ALA A 321 5.33 39.16 -11.84
C ALA A 321 4.05 39.01 -12.67
N SER A 322 3.64 37.78 -12.99
CA SER A 322 2.35 37.46 -13.62
C SER A 322 1.98 36.00 -13.37
N ALA A 323 0.71 35.63 -13.61
CA ALA A 323 0.27 34.24 -13.59
C ALA A 323 -0.65 33.98 -14.79
N SER A 324 -0.59 32.77 -15.35
CA SER A 324 -1.36 32.38 -16.54
C SER A 324 -1.66 30.88 -16.57
N MET A 325 -2.81 30.51 -17.12
CA MET A 325 -3.12 29.10 -17.39
C MET A 325 -2.19 28.55 -18.49
N THR A 326 -1.59 27.39 -18.22
CA THR A 326 -0.75 26.60 -19.12
C THR A 326 -1.15 25.14 -18.94
N ASP A 327 -1.62 24.48 -20.00
CA ASP A 327 -2.02 23.06 -19.99
C ASP A 327 -2.99 22.66 -18.85
N GLY A 328 -3.93 23.55 -18.50
CA GLY A 328 -4.89 23.35 -17.40
C GLY A 328 -4.34 23.61 -15.99
N VAL A 329 -3.09 24.07 -15.87
CA VAL A 329 -2.41 24.43 -14.61
C VAL A 329 -2.17 25.93 -14.56
N CYS A 330 -2.40 26.56 -13.40
CA CYS A 330 -2.07 27.97 -13.20
C CYS A 330 -0.58 28.11 -12.86
N ALA A 331 0.19 28.56 -13.85
CA ALA A 331 1.63 28.76 -13.76
C ALA A 331 1.96 30.18 -13.29
N CYS A 332 2.88 30.30 -12.33
CA CYS A 332 3.34 31.56 -11.76
C CYS A 332 4.68 31.97 -12.41
N LEU A 333 4.72 33.13 -13.08
CA LEU A 333 5.95 33.72 -13.60
C LEU A 333 6.55 34.66 -12.56
N CYS A 334 7.68 34.25 -12.00
CA CYS A 334 8.32 34.95 -10.88
C CYS A 334 9.02 36.24 -11.30
N GLY A 335 8.99 37.25 -10.42
CA GLY A 335 9.84 38.42 -10.52
C GLY A 335 11.29 38.12 -10.11
N SER A 336 12.17 39.11 -10.18
CA SER A 336 13.61 39.00 -9.88
C SER A 336 13.97 38.55 -8.45
N CYS A 337 12.98 38.39 -7.57
CA CYS A 337 13.13 38.00 -6.17
C CYS A 337 12.34 36.73 -5.80
N GLY A 338 11.62 36.10 -6.75
CA GLY A 338 10.80 34.91 -6.51
C GLY A 338 11.43 33.64 -7.07
N TYR A 339 11.23 32.50 -6.40
CA TYR A 339 11.73 31.18 -6.80
C TYR A 339 10.68 30.07 -6.63
N GLY A 340 10.81 29.01 -7.43
CA GLY A 340 9.90 27.86 -7.46
C GLY A 340 8.52 28.19 -8.04
N GLU A 341 7.67 27.18 -8.20
CA GLU A 341 6.34 27.30 -8.82
C GLU A 341 5.38 28.24 -8.05
N ALA A 342 5.65 28.51 -6.76
CA ALA A 342 4.91 29.47 -5.94
C ALA A 342 5.55 30.87 -5.88
N CYS A 343 6.69 31.09 -6.54
CA CYS A 343 7.45 32.36 -6.54
C CYS A 343 7.76 32.93 -5.14
N VAL A 344 8.11 32.04 -4.20
CA VAL A 344 8.48 32.41 -2.82
C VAL A 344 9.78 33.21 -2.78
N PRO A 345 10.02 34.07 -1.76
CA PRO A 345 11.12 35.05 -1.74
C PRO A 345 12.50 34.44 -1.37
N VAL A 346 12.86 33.34 -2.01
CA VAL A 346 14.18 32.69 -1.89
C VAL A 346 15.08 33.15 -3.03
N GLY A 347 16.31 33.57 -2.74
CA GLY A 347 17.33 33.72 -3.77
C GLY A 347 17.78 32.34 -4.26
N ALA A 348 17.41 31.98 -5.49
CA ALA A 348 17.54 30.65 -6.12
C ALA A 348 18.62 29.73 -5.50
N PRO A 349 18.21 28.63 -4.83
CA PRO A 349 19.12 27.62 -4.31
C PRO A 349 20.07 27.09 -5.38
N ALA A 350 21.37 27.22 -5.13
CA ALA A 350 22.41 26.67 -6.00
C ALA A 350 22.59 25.17 -5.72
N LEU A 351 21.53 24.39 -5.94
CA LEU A 351 21.56 22.94 -5.78
C LEU A 351 22.44 22.31 -6.88
N PRO A 352 23.19 21.22 -6.57
CA PRO A 352 23.76 20.39 -7.62
C PRO A 352 22.63 19.81 -8.49
N PRO A 353 22.88 19.53 -9.78
CA PRO A 353 21.93 18.79 -10.61
C PRO A 353 21.62 17.45 -9.94
N ALA A 354 20.37 17.00 -10.02
CA ALA A 354 19.96 15.71 -9.46
C ALA A 354 20.78 14.59 -10.11
N VAL A 355 21.58 13.90 -9.31
CA VAL A 355 22.41 12.80 -9.78
C VAL A 355 21.58 11.52 -9.68
N GLY A 356 21.37 10.83 -10.81
CA GLY A 356 20.60 9.57 -10.88
C GLY A 356 21.35 8.39 -10.26
N THR A 357 21.61 8.47 -8.96
CA THR A 357 22.52 7.57 -8.21
C THR A 357 21.91 7.02 -6.92
N ALA A 358 20.58 6.99 -6.81
CA ALA A 358 19.95 5.98 -5.97
C ALA A 358 20.30 4.60 -6.55
N SER A 359 20.79 3.68 -5.72
CA SER A 359 21.01 2.30 -6.16
C SER A 359 19.67 1.68 -6.52
N SER A 360 19.45 1.43 -7.81
CA SER A 360 18.22 0.83 -8.33
C SER A 360 17.93 -0.57 -7.76
N LEU A 361 18.92 -1.22 -7.15
CA LEU A 361 18.83 -2.53 -6.51
C LEU A 361 18.98 -2.41 -4.99
N PHE A 362 17.97 -2.82 -4.23
CA PHE A 362 18.06 -3.08 -2.79
C PHE A 362 18.12 -4.59 -2.54
N PHE A 363 19.19 -5.06 -1.88
CA PHE A 363 19.44 -6.50 -1.69
C PHE A 363 19.72 -6.84 -0.23
N ARG A 364 19.09 -7.92 0.26
CA ARG A 364 19.36 -8.56 1.55
C ARG A 364 19.29 -10.07 1.39
N GLU A 365 20.43 -10.74 1.61
CA GLU A 365 20.54 -12.21 1.59
C GLU A 365 21.27 -12.70 2.85
N ASP A 366 20.92 -13.90 3.34
CA ASP A 366 21.56 -14.62 4.44
C ASP A 366 21.71 -13.83 5.76
N VAL A 367 20.67 -13.05 6.15
CA VAL A 367 20.72 -12.15 7.33
C VAL A 367 19.53 -12.30 8.29
N THR A 368 19.82 -12.20 9.60
CA THR A 368 18.79 -12.02 10.65
C THR A 368 18.55 -10.53 10.90
N VAL A 369 17.32 -10.08 10.65
CA VAL A 369 16.86 -8.69 10.78
C VAL A 369 16.16 -8.51 12.14
N ARG A 370 16.86 -7.86 13.08
CA ARG A 370 16.36 -7.48 14.43
C ARG A 370 16.10 -5.98 14.60
N SER A 371 16.23 -5.22 13.53
CA SER A 371 15.92 -3.80 13.43
C SER A 371 15.32 -3.56 12.06
N VAL A 372 14.25 -2.77 12.00
CA VAL A 372 13.58 -2.43 10.73
C VAL A 372 14.60 -1.80 9.76
N PHE A 373 14.71 -2.37 8.56
CA PHE A 373 15.46 -1.75 7.48
C PHE A 373 14.56 -0.77 6.72
N VAL A 374 15.20 0.16 6.03
CA VAL A 374 14.54 1.17 5.18
C VAL A 374 15.06 0.96 3.76
N VAL A 375 14.13 0.87 2.80
CA VAL A 375 14.47 0.84 1.38
C VAL A 375 14.71 2.28 0.89
N PRO A 376 15.80 2.56 0.15
CA PRO A 376 16.00 3.86 -0.46
C PRO A 376 14.87 4.22 -1.44
N ALA A 377 14.54 5.51 -1.53
CA ALA A 377 13.70 5.99 -2.62
C ALA A 377 14.42 5.82 -3.97
N GLY A 378 13.67 5.52 -5.04
CA GLY A 378 14.20 5.22 -6.37
C GLY A 378 14.71 3.78 -6.59
N ALA A 379 14.45 2.86 -5.66
CA ALA A 379 14.81 1.44 -5.84
C ALA A 379 13.82 0.73 -6.78
N SER A 380 14.25 0.35 -8.00
CA SER A 380 13.41 -0.36 -8.99
C SER A 380 13.40 -1.89 -8.80
N GLU A 381 14.35 -2.47 -8.07
CA GLU A 381 14.31 -3.87 -7.65
C GLU A 381 14.67 -4.03 -6.16
N VAL A 382 13.87 -4.81 -5.44
CA VAL A 382 13.99 -5.09 -4.01
C VAL A 382 14.00 -6.60 -3.83
N THR A 383 15.08 -7.17 -3.31
CA THR A 383 15.17 -8.62 -3.05
C THR A 383 15.52 -8.90 -1.59
N LEU A 384 14.67 -9.72 -0.95
CA LEU A 384 14.89 -10.33 0.36
C LEU A 384 14.98 -11.84 0.17
N ARG A 385 16.12 -12.46 0.52
CA ARG A 385 16.37 -13.89 0.31
C ARG A 385 17.02 -14.57 1.51
N HIS A 386 16.53 -15.72 1.97
CA HIS A 386 17.04 -16.39 3.20
C HIS A 386 17.06 -15.45 4.43
N VAL A 387 16.09 -14.55 4.54
CA VAL A 387 16.06 -13.51 5.58
C VAL A 387 15.22 -13.99 6.77
N VAL A 388 15.76 -13.89 7.97
CA VAL A 388 14.99 -14.13 9.22
C VAL A 388 14.61 -12.79 9.82
N VAL A 389 13.33 -12.42 9.77
CA VAL A 389 12.80 -11.22 10.42
C VAL A 389 12.35 -11.58 11.83
N ASP A 390 13.00 -10.99 12.84
CA ASP A 390 12.91 -11.41 14.24
C ASP A 390 12.36 -10.26 15.10
N GLY A 391 11.06 -10.33 15.42
CA GLY A 391 10.40 -9.39 16.33
C GLY A 391 10.20 -7.95 15.83
N VAL A 392 10.32 -7.71 14.51
CA VAL A 392 10.24 -6.37 13.91
C VAL A 392 9.28 -6.31 12.71
N SER A 393 8.80 -5.11 12.40
CA SER A 393 7.84 -4.85 11.31
C SER A 393 8.48 -4.05 10.16
N PRO A 394 9.14 -4.69 9.18
CA PRO A 394 9.62 -4.00 7.99
C PRO A 394 8.46 -3.55 7.07
N VAL A 395 8.65 -2.41 6.40
CA VAL A 395 7.68 -1.81 5.47
C VAL A 395 8.35 -1.59 4.12
N LEU A 396 7.73 -2.12 3.06
CA LEU A 396 8.09 -1.86 1.66
C LEU A 396 7.07 -0.87 1.09
N TYR A 397 7.45 0.41 0.98
CA TYR A 397 6.55 1.48 0.53
C TYR A 397 6.68 1.71 -0.98
N VAL A 398 5.70 1.22 -1.75
CA VAL A 398 5.73 1.14 -3.21
C VAL A 398 5.88 2.50 -3.90
N PRO A 399 5.17 3.60 -3.52
CA PRO A 399 5.31 4.88 -4.24
C PRO A 399 6.72 5.47 -4.26
N TRP A 400 7.51 5.28 -3.20
CA TRP A 400 8.91 5.69 -3.16
C TRP A 400 9.84 4.86 -4.06
N MET A 401 9.35 3.74 -4.58
CA MET A 401 10.12 2.79 -5.39
C MET A 401 9.64 2.76 -6.85
N ALA A 402 8.33 2.83 -7.07
CA ALA A 402 7.65 2.51 -8.33
C ALA A 402 7.39 3.71 -9.24
N GLN A 403 8.30 4.70 -9.30
CA GLN A 403 8.17 5.81 -10.26
C GLN A 403 8.18 5.27 -11.70
N ASP A 404 9.26 4.59 -12.09
CA ASP A 404 9.34 3.82 -13.35
C ASP A 404 8.80 2.37 -13.24
N GLY A 405 8.20 2.03 -12.09
CA GLY A 405 7.80 0.66 -11.72
C GLY A 405 8.83 -0.05 -10.82
N VAL A 406 8.40 -1.12 -10.14
CA VAL A 406 9.25 -1.84 -9.17
C VAL A 406 9.03 -3.35 -9.19
N ARG A 407 10.13 -4.09 -9.03
CA ARG A 407 10.16 -5.54 -8.84
C ARG A 407 10.52 -5.89 -7.40
N ILE A 408 9.67 -6.60 -6.68
CA ILE A 408 9.85 -6.95 -5.27
C ILE A 408 9.84 -8.47 -5.14
N VAL A 409 10.97 -9.06 -4.72
CA VAL A 409 11.13 -10.51 -4.53
C VAL A 409 11.36 -10.79 -3.04
N VAL A 410 10.57 -11.69 -2.47
CA VAL A 410 10.64 -12.13 -1.08
C VAL A 410 10.67 -13.66 -1.09
N GLN A 411 11.86 -14.25 -0.93
CA GLN A 411 12.09 -15.69 -1.04
C GLN A 411 12.75 -16.27 0.23
N ASN A 412 12.30 -17.44 0.70
CA ASN A 412 12.88 -18.12 1.86
C ASN A 412 12.95 -17.18 3.08
N VAL A 413 11.83 -16.53 3.43
CA VAL A 413 11.82 -15.51 4.51
C VAL A 413 11.04 -16.02 5.71
N SER A 414 11.68 -16.05 6.88
CA SER A 414 11.06 -16.46 8.14
C SER A 414 10.60 -15.25 8.95
N LEU A 415 9.30 -15.15 9.24
CA LEU A 415 8.70 -14.13 10.11
C LEU A 415 8.50 -14.69 11.53
N LEU A 416 9.44 -14.39 12.43
CA LEU A 416 9.50 -14.94 13.79
C LEU A 416 9.17 -13.88 14.85
N ASN A 417 8.80 -14.35 16.05
CA ASN A 417 8.56 -13.53 17.23
C ASN A 417 7.62 -12.34 16.99
N VAL A 418 6.55 -12.57 16.21
CA VAL A 418 5.52 -11.56 15.89
C VAL A 418 6.02 -10.48 14.90
N ALA A 419 6.99 -10.82 14.05
CA ALA A 419 7.38 -10.02 12.89
C ALA A 419 6.25 -9.91 11.85
N VAL A 420 6.10 -8.74 11.22
CA VAL A 420 5.04 -8.48 10.23
C VAL A 420 5.63 -7.76 9.02
N LEU A 421 5.51 -8.36 7.84
CA LEU A 421 5.96 -7.75 6.58
C LEU A 421 4.81 -6.97 5.95
N TYR A 422 5.00 -5.67 5.75
CA TYR A 422 4.04 -4.80 5.06
C TYR A 422 4.53 -4.50 3.65
N VAL A 423 3.66 -4.69 2.65
CA VAL A 423 3.82 -4.09 1.31
C VAL A 423 2.69 -3.10 1.11
N MET A 424 3.06 -1.83 0.98
CA MET A 424 2.13 -0.71 0.98
C MET A 424 2.13 -0.03 -0.39
N GLY A 425 0.98 -0.06 -1.07
CA GLY A 425 0.68 0.75 -2.24
C GLY A 425 0.53 2.24 -1.89
N GLY A 426 0.18 3.05 -2.89
CA GLY A 426 -0.06 4.49 -2.73
C GLY A 426 -1.46 4.84 -2.24
N GLY A 427 -1.64 6.10 -1.86
CA GLY A 427 -2.95 6.65 -1.51
C GLY A 427 -3.92 6.62 -2.70
N ALA A 428 -5.19 6.33 -2.45
CA ALA A 428 -6.21 6.19 -3.50
C ALA A 428 -6.46 7.49 -4.31
N LEU A 429 -6.08 8.64 -3.75
CA LEU A 429 -6.20 9.97 -4.33
C LEU A 429 -5.29 10.19 -5.57
N ARG A 430 -4.16 9.47 -5.69
CA ARG A 430 -3.19 9.65 -6.80
C ARG A 430 -3.77 9.36 -8.20
N GLY A 431 -4.98 8.81 -8.29
CA GLY A 431 -5.74 8.60 -9.53
C GLY A 431 -6.90 9.59 -9.79
N ALA A 432 -7.01 10.69 -9.03
CA ALA A 432 -8.13 11.64 -9.14
C ALA A 432 -7.68 13.04 -9.64
N VAL A 433 -8.03 13.33 -10.89
CA VAL A 433 -8.04 14.70 -11.49
C VAL A 433 -6.68 15.42 -11.56
N ALA A 434 -5.72 14.78 -12.23
CA ALA A 434 -4.77 15.48 -13.10
C ALA A 434 -4.81 14.82 -14.49
N ALA A 435 -4.72 15.61 -15.56
CA ALA A 435 -4.88 15.09 -16.92
C ALA A 435 -3.52 14.71 -17.54
N GLY A 436 -3.26 13.42 -17.74
CA GLY A 436 -2.27 12.95 -18.72
C GLY A 436 -1.41 11.74 -18.35
N SER A 437 -1.08 11.54 -17.07
CA SER A 437 -0.08 10.54 -16.66
C SER A 437 -0.61 9.51 -15.62
N ASP A 438 -0.67 8.24 -16.02
CA ASP A 438 -0.56 7.09 -15.10
C ASP A 438 0.90 7.09 -14.58
N GLU A 439 1.24 8.01 -13.68
CA GLU A 439 2.63 8.43 -13.36
C GLU A 439 3.37 7.50 -12.37
N SER A 440 3.10 6.20 -12.44
CA SER A 440 3.75 5.18 -11.62
C SER A 440 3.73 3.86 -12.39
N GLY A 441 4.91 3.30 -12.68
CA GLY A 441 5.01 2.03 -13.37
C GLY A 441 4.44 0.83 -12.56
N PRO A 442 4.19 -0.30 -13.22
CA PRO A 442 3.60 -1.49 -12.59
C PRO A 442 4.52 -2.11 -11.53
N VAL A 443 3.91 -2.86 -10.61
CA VAL A 443 4.59 -3.60 -9.54
C VAL A 443 4.59 -5.10 -9.87
N GLU A 444 5.77 -5.73 -9.96
CA GLU A 444 5.88 -7.20 -9.88
C GLU A 444 6.28 -7.57 -8.44
N LEU A 445 5.32 -7.97 -7.61
CA LEU A 445 5.59 -8.52 -6.27
C LEU A 445 5.54 -10.05 -6.35
N SER A 446 6.60 -10.72 -5.91
CA SER A 446 6.67 -12.18 -5.80
C SER A 446 7.12 -12.59 -4.41
N VAL A 447 6.20 -13.17 -3.65
CA VAL A 447 6.43 -13.76 -2.34
C VAL A 447 6.37 -15.28 -2.47
N CYS A 448 7.44 -15.98 -2.10
CA CYS A 448 7.52 -17.43 -2.10
C CYS A 448 8.33 -17.97 -0.91
N ASP A 449 8.10 -19.23 -0.54
CA ASP A 449 8.84 -19.93 0.51
C ASP A 449 8.86 -19.12 1.84
N VAL A 450 7.76 -18.43 2.19
CA VAL A 450 7.66 -17.63 3.42
C VAL A 450 7.06 -18.43 4.56
N GLU A 451 7.79 -18.53 5.66
CA GLU A 451 7.34 -19.20 6.90
C GLU A 451 7.05 -18.15 7.97
N ALA A 452 5.83 -18.11 8.53
CA ALA A 452 5.50 -17.19 9.63
C ALA A 452 5.01 -17.94 10.87
N LEU A 453 5.54 -17.57 12.05
CA LEU A 453 5.13 -18.12 13.34
C LEU A 453 4.69 -17.01 14.30
N ASN A 454 3.38 -16.78 14.34
CA ASN A 454 2.69 -15.61 14.90
C ASN A 454 3.05 -14.29 14.20
N GLY A 455 3.69 -14.37 13.03
CA GLY A 455 3.87 -13.25 12.11
C GLY A 455 2.73 -13.15 11.10
N ALA A 456 2.74 -12.09 10.29
CA ALA A 456 1.73 -11.87 9.25
C ALA A 456 2.31 -11.17 8.00
N LEU A 457 1.65 -11.39 6.85
CA LEU A 457 1.83 -10.61 5.63
C LEU A 457 0.68 -9.61 5.49
N VAL A 458 1.00 -8.35 5.24
CA VAL A 458 0.01 -7.26 5.08
C VAL A 458 0.17 -6.60 3.72
N LEU A 459 -0.89 -6.62 2.92
CA LEU A 459 -1.00 -5.87 1.67
C LEU A 459 -2.03 -4.74 1.87
N THR A 460 -1.69 -3.51 1.50
CA THR A 460 -2.55 -2.35 1.76
C THR A 460 -2.33 -1.24 0.72
N GLY A 461 -3.31 -0.35 0.56
CA GLY A 461 -3.25 0.80 -0.35
C GLY A 461 -3.55 0.45 -1.82
N THR A 462 -3.24 1.39 -2.71
CA THR A 462 -3.51 1.30 -4.16
C THR A 462 -2.28 0.84 -4.92
N PHE A 463 -2.42 -0.19 -5.75
CA PHE A 463 -1.35 -0.64 -6.64
C PHE A 463 -1.56 -0.09 -8.06
N PRO A 464 -0.51 0.45 -8.72
CA PRO A 464 -0.58 0.98 -10.10
C PRO A 464 -1.12 -0.03 -11.11
N ALA A 465 -1.58 0.45 -12.27
CA ALA A 465 -2.18 -0.40 -13.28
C ALA A 465 -1.19 -1.38 -13.93
N GLY A 466 -1.64 -2.61 -14.19
CA GLY A 466 -0.79 -3.69 -14.71
C GLY A 466 0.11 -4.35 -13.66
N SER A 467 -0.09 -4.06 -12.37
CA SER A 467 0.64 -4.71 -11.29
C SER A 467 0.21 -6.16 -11.09
N VAL A 468 1.17 -7.00 -10.76
CA VAL A 468 1.01 -8.43 -10.52
C VAL A 468 1.62 -8.75 -9.16
N LEU A 469 0.78 -9.17 -8.22
CA LEU A 469 1.15 -9.52 -6.86
C LEU A 469 0.96 -11.03 -6.67
N THR A 470 2.00 -11.77 -6.30
CA THR A 470 1.93 -13.22 -6.10
C THR A 470 2.40 -13.61 -4.70
N VAL A 471 1.67 -14.55 -4.08
CA VAL A 471 2.04 -15.21 -2.83
C VAL A 471 1.92 -16.72 -3.07
N THR A 472 3.04 -17.41 -2.98
CA THR A 472 3.22 -18.80 -3.43
C THR A 472 3.88 -19.64 -2.36
N ASP A 473 3.60 -20.93 -2.31
CA ASP A 473 4.40 -21.97 -1.63
C ASP A 473 4.84 -21.59 -0.19
N SER A 474 3.95 -20.96 0.58
CA SER A 474 4.24 -20.32 1.87
C SER A 474 3.41 -20.95 3.01
N LEU A 475 3.94 -20.91 4.23
CA LEU A 475 3.31 -21.46 5.45
C LEU A 475 3.19 -20.38 6.52
N LEU A 476 2.00 -19.83 6.70
CA LEU A 476 1.74 -18.77 7.68
C LEU A 476 0.88 -19.31 8.84
N VAL A 477 1.43 -19.31 10.06
CA VAL A 477 0.84 -19.92 11.26
C VAL A 477 0.68 -18.89 12.38
N ALA A 478 -0.52 -18.71 12.90
CA ALA A 478 -0.79 -17.90 14.09
C ALA A 478 -1.40 -18.75 15.22
N ALA A 479 -0.81 -18.67 16.42
CA ALA A 479 -1.34 -19.27 17.65
C ALA A 479 -1.58 -18.21 18.75
N ARG A 480 -1.30 -16.93 18.47
CA ARG A 480 -1.43 -15.77 19.36
C ARG A 480 -1.73 -14.50 18.55
N PRO A 481 -2.33 -13.45 19.16
CA PRO A 481 -2.63 -12.18 18.50
C PRO A 481 -1.39 -11.44 17.96
N THR A 482 -1.55 -10.81 16.79
CA THR A 482 -0.49 -10.09 16.08
C THR A 482 -0.75 -8.56 16.13
N PRO A 483 0.09 -7.74 16.78
CA PRO A 483 0.15 -6.29 16.60
C PRO A 483 0.33 -5.85 15.14
N LEU A 484 -0.72 -5.25 14.57
CA LEU A 484 -0.70 -4.65 13.23
C LEU A 484 -0.34 -3.16 13.33
N VAL A 485 0.87 -2.90 13.83
CA VAL A 485 1.38 -1.59 14.30
C VAL A 485 1.14 -0.43 13.35
N TYR A 486 1.14 -0.65 12.03
CA TYR A 486 1.01 0.41 11.02
C TYR A 486 -0.38 0.53 10.38
N LEU A 487 -1.38 -0.25 10.81
CA LEU A 487 -2.76 -0.10 10.35
C LEU A 487 -3.55 0.84 11.28
N PRO A 488 -4.27 1.85 10.76
CA PRO A 488 -5.08 2.75 11.57
C PRO A 488 -6.10 1.99 12.45
N GLY A 489 -6.19 2.39 13.72
CA GLY A 489 -7.14 1.82 14.69
C GLY A 489 -6.74 0.50 15.36
N SER A 490 -5.79 -0.28 14.82
CA SER A 490 -5.47 -1.63 15.32
C SER A 490 -4.11 -1.73 16.04
N GLN A 491 -4.03 -1.26 17.29
CA GLN A 491 -2.81 -1.46 18.11
C GLN A 491 -2.50 -2.96 18.35
N SER A 492 -3.53 -3.81 18.36
CA SER A 492 -3.41 -5.24 18.10
C SER A 492 -4.70 -5.78 17.47
N SER A 493 -4.59 -6.77 16.59
CA SER A 493 -5.75 -7.53 16.14
C SER A 493 -5.96 -8.72 17.09
N PRO A 494 -7.05 -8.80 17.86
CA PRO A 494 -7.30 -9.93 18.77
C PRO A 494 -7.58 -11.23 18.00
N TYR A 495 -7.82 -11.14 16.69
CA TYR A 495 -8.23 -12.22 15.81
C TYR A 495 -7.06 -12.99 15.16
N ALA A 496 -5.81 -12.67 15.51
CA ALA A 496 -4.60 -13.39 15.08
C ALA A 496 -4.53 -13.74 13.56
N PRO A 497 -4.68 -12.75 12.65
CA PRO A 497 -4.64 -12.98 11.22
C PRO A 497 -3.22 -13.25 10.71
N VAL A 498 -3.11 -14.09 9.68
CA VAL A 498 -1.84 -14.42 9.01
C VAL A 498 -1.67 -13.70 7.67
N LEU A 499 -2.77 -13.38 6.99
CA LEU A 499 -2.81 -12.57 5.78
C LEU A 499 -3.86 -11.47 5.94
N VAL A 500 -3.45 -10.20 5.73
CA VAL A 500 -4.33 -9.04 5.85
C VAL A 500 -4.32 -8.23 4.55
N LEU A 501 -5.51 -7.98 4.01
CA LEU A 501 -5.75 -7.08 2.87
C LEU A 501 -6.49 -5.84 3.40
N SER A 502 -5.78 -4.74 3.66
CA SER A 502 -6.37 -3.57 4.34
C SER A 502 -6.49 -2.38 3.38
N GLY A 503 -7.71 -1.91 3.10
CA GLY A 503 -7.96 -0.77 2.20
C GLY A 503 -7.35 -0.96 0.80
N LEU A 504 -7.32 -2.21 0.31
CA LEU A 504 -6.59 -2.60 -0.90
C LEU A 504 -7.38 -2.19 -2.15
N ARG A 505 -6.72 -1.52 -3.10
CA ARG A 505 -7.28 -1.08 -4.38
C ARG A 505 -6.45 -1.61 -5.55
N LEU A 506 -7.06 -2.45 -6.40
CA LEU A 506 -6.43 -3.05 -7.58
C LEU A 506 -7.13 -2.59 -8.86
N VAL A 507 -6.53 -1.61 -9.55
CA VAL A 507 -7.00 -1.11 -10.84
C VAL A 507 -6.20 -1.79 -11.96
N ARG A 508 -6.85 -2.56 -12.84
CA ARG A 508 -6.20 -3.34 -13.92
C ARG A 508 -5.01 -4.21 -13.43
N SER A 509 -5.10 -4.71 -12.20
CA SER A 509 -4.01 -5.37 -11.47
C SER A 509 -4.50 -6.62 -10.75
N VAL A 510 -3.61 -7.57 -10.48
CA VAL A 510 -3.98 -8.89 -9.92
C VAL A 510 -3.21 -9.25 -8.66
N LEU A 511 -3.91 -9.93 -7.74
CA LEU A 511 -3.33 -10.64 -6.59
C LEU A 511 -3.61 -12.14 -6.74
N VAL A 512 -2.58 -12.96 -6.74
CA VAL A 512 -2.70 -14.43 -6.79
C VAL A 512 -2.05 -15.04 -5.57
N VAL A 513 -2.84 -15.73 -4.75
CA VAL A 513 -2.39 -16.56 -3.64
C VAL A 513 -2.58 -18.01 -4.05
N SER A 514 -1.50 -18.80 -4.13
CA SER A 514 -1.51 -20.18 -4.66
C SER A 514 -0.60 -21.09 -3.84
N SER A 515 -1.01 -22.34 -3.60
CA SER A 515 -0.21 -23.33 -2.85
C SER A 515 0.14 -22.91 -1.40
N VAL A 516 -0.59 -21.95 -0.81
CA VAL A 516 -0.28 -21.39 0.52
C VAL A 516 -1.02 -22.15 1.63
N ALA A 517 -0.33 -22.49 2.71
CA ALA A 517 -0.92 -23.01 3.94
C ALA A 517 -1.11 -21.88 4.97
N LEU A 518 -2.33 -21.70 5.44
CA LEU A 518 -2.74 -20.61 6.35
C LEU A 518 -3.40 -21.23 7.60
N VAL A 519 -2.77 -21.09 8.76
CA VAL A 519 -3.13 -21.85 9.96
C VAL A 519 -3.39 -20.92 11.14
N THR A 520 -4.59 -20.95 11.74
CA THR A 520 -4.91 -20.16 12.95
C THR A 520 -5.40 -21.06 14.07
N VAL A 521 -4.54 -21.26 15.08
CA VAL A 521 -4.77 -22.17 16.22
C VAL A 521 -5.28 -21.39 17.44
N MET A 522 -6.31 -20.54 17.24
CA MET A 522 -6.86 -19.67 18.27
C MET A 522 -8.37 -19.45 18.09
N THR A 523 -9.13 -19.58 19.19
CA THR A 523 -10.57 -19.24 19.26
C THR A 523 -10.78 -17.74 19.06
N GLY A 524 -11.77 -17.36 18.27
CA GLY A 524 -11.94 -15.99 17.76
C GLY A 524 -11.08 -15.70 16.52
N GLY A 525 -10.30 -16.67 16.04
CA GLY A 525 -9.33 -16.47 14.95
C GLY A 525 -9.98 -16.11 13.61
N ARG A 526 -9.38 -15.17 12.86
CA ARG A 526 -9.76 -14.83 11.49
C ARG A 526 -8.53 -15.00 10.61
N THR A 527 -8.44 -16.09 9.86
CA THR A 527 -7.18 -16.52 9.24
C THR A 527 -6.74 -15.58 8.12
N VAL A 528 -7.64 -15.30 7.16
CA VAL A 528 -7.52 -14.18 6.21
C VAL A 528 -8.48 -13.06 6.62
N VAL A 529 -7.99 -11.82 6.65
CA VAL A 529 -8.78 -10.63 6.98
C VAL A 529 -8.76 -9.62 5.83
N VAL A 530 -9.94 -9.13 5.44
CA VAL A 530 -10.11 -8.00 4.51
C VAL A 530 -10.74 -6.83 5.27
N ASP A 531 -10.01 -5.75 5.46
CA ASP A 531 -10.35 -4.70 6.44
C ASP A 531 -10.15 -3.28 5.89
N GLY A 532 -10.55 -2.27 6.69
CA GLY A 532 -10.70 -0.89 6.23
C GLY A 532 -12.08 -0.65 5.61
N ALA A 533 -12.23 0.43 4.85
CA ALA A 533 -13.53 0.81 4.29
C ALA A 533 -13.99 -0.14 3.16
N VAL A 534 -13.11 -0.38 2.19
CA VAL A 534 -13.41 -1.08 0.93
C VAL A 534 -12.21 -1.93 0.48
N LEU A 535 -12.48 -3.09 -0.10
CA LEU A 535 -11.60 -3.79 -1.06
C LEU A 535 -12.14 -3.50 -2.47
N GLU A 536 -11.39 -2.76 -3.28
CA GLU A 536 -11.84 -2.28 -4.60
C GLU A 536 -11.07 -2.95 -5.73
N LEU A 537 -11.80 -3.62 -6.63
CA LEU A 537 -11.26 -4.27 -7.82
C LEU A 537 -11.87 -3.61 -9.06
N VAL A 538 -11.04 -3.03 -9.93
CA VAL A 538 -11.50 -2.28 -11.13
C VAL A 538 -10.81 -2.85 -12.36
N GLY A 539 -11.47 -3.74 -13.10
CA GLY A 539 -10.87 -4.49 -14.22
C GLY A 539 -9.65 -5.34 -13.81
N GLY A 540 -9.50 -5.61 -12.52
CA GLY A 540 -8.44 -6.42 -11.90
C GLY A 540 -9.03 -7.55 -11.07
N GLY A 541 -8.21 -8.31 -10.34
CA GLY A 541 -8.76 -9.44 -9.60
C GLY A 541 -7.91 -10.06 -8.51
N VAL A 542 -8.55 -10.87 -7.68
CA VAL A 542 -7.94 -11.64 -6.60
C VAL A 542 -8.24 -13.12 -6.82
N ALA A 543 -7.21 -13.95 -6.81
CA ALA A 543 -7.30 -15.41 -6.82
C ALA A 543 -6.74 -15.98 -5.52
N LEU A 544 -7.45 -16.93 -4.92
CA LEU A 544 -7.02 -17.67 -3.72
C LEU A 544 -7.18 -19.17 -3.94
N ASP A 545 -6.05 -19.88 -3.85
CA ASP A 545 -5.94 -21.33 -3.76
C ASP A 545 -5.02 -21.66 -2.57
N ALA A 546 -5.63 -22.03 -1.43
CA ALA A 546 -4.94 -22.16 -0.15
C ALA A 546 -5.52 -23.27 0.74
N ALA A 547 -4.68 -23.82 1.62
CA ALA A 547 -5.11 -24.70 2.70
C ALA A 547 -5.30 -23.90 3.99
N VAL A 548 -6.55 -23.58 4.32
CA VAL A 548 -6.95 -22.80 5.49
C VAL A 548 -7.36 -23.73 6.63
N LEU A 549 -6.60 -23.71 7.73
CA LEU A 549 -6.73 -24.65 8.86
C LEU A 549 -6.94 -23.89 10.18
N GLY A 550 -8.08 -24.12 10.82
CA GLY A 550 -8.47 -23.46 12.06
C GLY A 550 -9.01 -22.04 11.88
N GLY A 551 -9.20 -21.35 13.01
CA GLY A 551 -9.90 -20.09 13.12
C GLY A 551 -11.43 -20.24 13.17
N ASP A 552 -12.10 -19.22 13.69
CA ASP A 552 -13.55 -19.06 13.62
C ASP A 552 -13.98 -18.70 12.19
N TYR A 553 -13.11 -18.04 11.43
CA TYR A 553 -13.36 -17.63 10.04
C TYR A 553 -12.15 -17.92 9.15
N ALA A 554 -12.34 -18.69 8.09
CA ALA A 554 -11.30 -18.91 7.09
C ALA A 554 -10.93 -17.62 6.34
N LEU A 555 -11.95 -16.86 5.91
CA LEU A 555 -11.80 -15.50 5.38
C LEU A 555 -12.91 -14.62 5.94
N TYR A 556 -12.55 -13.50 6.56
CA TYR A 556 -13.51 -12.51 7.08
C TYR A 556 -13.25 -11.13 6.47
N ALA A 557 -14.26 -10.58 5.79
CA ALA A 557 -14.23 -9.22 5.27
C ALA A 557 -15.11 -8.28 6.12
N SER A 558 -14.47 -7.46 6.94
CA SER A 558 -15.06 -6.28 7.58
C SER A 558 -15.20 -5.10 6.61
N ALA A 559 -14.36 -5.03 5.59
CA ALA A 559 -14.53 -4.08 4.48
C ALA A 559 -15.69 -4.49 3.55
N ARG A 560 -16.27 -3.52 2.83
CA ARG A 560 -17.16 -3.81 1.69
C ARG A 560 -16.31 -4.27 0.50
N VAL A 561 -16.71 -5.34 -0.18
CA VAL A 561 -16.01 -5.84 -1.37
C VAL A 561 -16.70 -5.32 -2.62
N VAL A 562 -15.98 -4.57 -3.45
CA VAL A 562 -16.51 -3.93 -4.67
C VAL A 562 -15.72 -4.39 -5.89
N ALA A 563 -16.40 -5.02 -6.85
CA ALA A 563 -15.84 -5.49 -8.11
C ALA A 563 -16.52 -4.80 -9.30
N SER A 564 -15.76 -4.09 -10.13
CA SER A 564 -16.30 -3.28 -11.22
C SER A 564 -15.47 -3.40 -12.50
N GLY A 565 -16.08 -3.06 -13.65
CA GLY A 565 -15.37 -2.93 -14.93
C GLY A 565 -14.76 -4.23 -15.45
N GLY A 566 -15.40 -5.38 -15.19
CA GLY A 566 -14.83 -6.69 -15.54
C GLY A 566 -13.83 -7.21 -14.51
N ALA A 567 -14.04 -6.96 -13.22
CA ALA A 567 -13.20 -7.48 -12.16
C ALA A 567 -13.54 -8.93 -11.77
N VAL A 568 -12.63 -9.61 -11.05
CA VAL A 568 -12.81 -11.00 -10.60
C VAL A 568 -12.33 -11.21 -9.16
N LEU A 569 -13.19 -11.75 -8.30
CA LEU A 569 -12.79 -12.37 -7.04
C LEU A 569 -13.02 -13.88 -7.13
N ARG A 570 -11.97 -14.69 -7.01
CA ARG A 570 -12.04 -16.14 -7.17
C ARG A 570 -11.36 -16.87 -6.02
N VAL A 571 -12.06 -17.82 -5.40
CA VAL A 571 -11.51 -18.77 -4.43
C VAL A 571 -11.74 -20.18 -4.96
N SER A 572 -10.65 -20.85 -5.30
CA SER A 572 -10.64 -22.05 -6.13
C SER A 572 -9.73 -23.10 -5.53
N GLY A 573 -10.13 -24.38 -5.58
CA GLY A 573 -9.26 -25.52 -5.19
C GLY A 573 -8.88 -25.58 -3.70
N SER A 574 -9.29 -24.58 -2.91
CA SER A 574 -8.86 -24.37 -1.54
C SER A 574 -9.38 -25.47 -0.60
N GLN A 575 -8.57 -25.80 0.39
CA GLN A 575 -8.96 -26.70 1.49
C GLN A 575 -9.38 -25.84 2.69
N VAL A 576 -10.62 -25.99 3.15
CA VAL A 576 -11.21 -25.10 4.17
C VAL A 576 -11.67 -25.91 5.38
N TYR A 577 -10.95 -25.76 6.49
CA TYR A 577 -11.19 -26.44 7.77
C TYR A 577 -11.24 -25.43 8.92
N ALA A 578 -12.31 -24.65 9.02
CA ALA A 578 -12.51 -23.58 10.00
C ALA A 578 -13.91 -23.69 10.64
N ALA A 579 -14.27 -22.80 11.57
CA ALA A 579 -15.68 -22.77 12.01
C ALA A 579 -16.58 -22.31 10.85
N HIS A 580 -16.34 -21.12 10.29
CA HIS A 580 -17.00 -20.58 9.10
C HIS A 580 -16.03 -20.47 7.91
N GLY A 581 -16.58 -20.50 6.68
CA GLY A 581 -15.82 -20.30 5.44
C GLY A 581 -15.49 -18.82 5.15
N LEU A 582 -15.93 -18.35 3.98
CA LEU A 582 -15.75 -17.00 3.47
C LEU A 582 -16.95 -16.13 3.90
N VAL A 583 -16.71 -15.03 4.59
CA VAL A 583 -17.78 -14.17 5.13
C VAL A 583 -17.60 -12.72 4.70
N PHE A 584 -18.54 -12.22 3.90
CA PHE A 584 -18.65 -10.80 3.56
C PHE A 584 -19.62 -10.13 4.54
N ASP A 585 -19.07 -9.47 5.56
CA ASP A 585 -19.80 -8.94 6.71
C ASP A 585 -20.49 -7.61 6.39
N SER A 586 -19.73 -6.64 5.86
CA SER A 586 -20.27 -5.34 5.41
C SER A 586 -20.95 -5.39 4.04
N GLY A 587 -20.65 -6.38 3.21
CA GLY A 587 -21.34 -6.64 1.93
C GLY A 587 -20.43 -6.83 0.72
N VAL A 588 -21.06 -7.22 -0.39
CA VAL A 588 -20.43 -7.45 -1.69
C VAL A 588 -21.22 -6.79 -2.82
N GLU A 589 -20.52 -6.13 -3.74
CA GLU A 589 -21.07 -5.46 -4.92
C GLU A 589 -20.25 -5.87 -6.15
N ALA A 590 -20.94 -6.27 -7.22
CA ALA A 590 -20.31 -6.66 -8.48
C ALA A 590 -21.04 -6.04 -9.67
N ASN A 591 -20.39 -5.19 -10.46
CA ASN A 591 -20.95 -4.59 -11.67
C ASN A 591 -20.14 -5.07 -12.90
N ALA A 592 -20.81 -5.79 -13.82
CA ALA A 592 -20.21 -6.49 -14.96
C ALA A 592 -19.00 -7.38 -14.59
N SER A 593 -19.02 -7.99 -13.40
CA SER A 593 -17.85 -8.61 -12.74
C SER A 593 -18.20 -9.99 -12.13
N ALA A 594 -17.19 -10.79 -11.78
CA ALA A 594 -17.39 -12.18 -11.32
C ALA A 594 -16.92 -12.42 -9.87
N VAL A 595 -17.72 -13.15 -9.11
CA VAL A 595 -17.38 -13.73 -7.80
C VAL A 595 -17.52 -15.25 -7.92
N VAL A 596 -16.42 -15.98 -7.81
CA VAL A 596 -16.36 -17.42 -8.12
C VAL A 596 -15.79 -18.20 -6.93
N VAL A 597 -16.58 -19.10 -6.36
CA VAL A 597 -16.17 -20.02 -5.28
C VAL A 597 -16.30 -21.44 -5.84
N ASN A 598 -15.19 -22.00 -6.31
CA ASN A 598 -15.20 -23.22 -7.13
C ASN A 598 -14.28 -24.35 -6.67
N ASP A 599 -14.75 -25.59 -6.76
CA ASP A 599 -13.96 -26.81 -6.60
C ASP A 599 -13.17 -26.90 -5.26
N ASN A 600 -13.63 -26.19 -4.22
CA ASN A 600 -13.03 -26.18 -2.88
C ASN A 600 -13.52 -27.37 -2.04
N ALA A 601 -12.72 -27.85 -1.08
CA ALA A 601 -13.06 -29.01 -0.25
C ALA A 601 -12.79 -28.77 1.24
N GLY A 602 -13.41 -29.54 2.14
CA GLY A 602 -13.11 -29.47 3.58
C GLY A 602 -14.32 -29.67 4.50
N ALA A 603 -14.28 -29.07 5.69
CA ALA A 603 -15.31 -29.21 6.71
C ALA A 603 -15.47 -27.92 7.52
N LEU A 604 -16.72 -27.58 7.85
CA LEU A 604 -17.08 -26.41 8.65
C LEU A 604 -17.81 -26.86 9.91
N THR A 605 -17.53 -26.21 11.04
CA THR A 605 -18.27 -26.51 12.28
C THR A 605 -19.52 -25.64 12.46
N ASP A 606 -19.65 -24.52 11.73
CA ASP A 606 -20.82 -23.63 11.78
C ASP A 606 -20.99 -22.78 10.49
N GLY A 607 -22.20 -22.28 10.22
CA GLY A 607 -22.49 -21.44 9.06
C GLY A 607 -22.33 -22.15 7.70
N ALA A 608 -21.65 -21.49 6.75
CA ALA A 608 -21.53 -21.93 5.35
C ALA A 608 -20.16 -21.62 4.72
N LEU A 609 -19.88 -22.25 3.57
CA LEU A 609 -18.67 -21.99 2.76
C LEU A 609 -18.62 -20.54 2.26
N LEU A 610 -19.73 -19.99 1.79
CA LEU A 610 -19.87 -18.58 1.45
C LEU A 610 -21.05 -17.97 2.21
N VAL A 611 -20.81 -16.88 2.95
CA VAL A 611 -21.81 -16.14 3.72
C VAL A 611 -21.85 -14.69 3.26
N LEU A 612 -23.00 -14.26 2.75
CA LEU A 612 -23.29 -12.87 2.40
C LEU A 612 -24.14 -12.24 3.51
N ARG A 613 -23.52 -11.62 4.52
CA ARG A 613 -24.23 -11.10 5.71
C ARG A 613 -24.67 -9.64 5.56
N GLY A 614 -23.91 -8.84 4.81
CA GLY A 614 -24.17 -7.42 4.54
C GLY A 614 -25.21 -7.16 3.45
N SER A 615 -24.94 -6.17 2.59
CA SER A 615 -25.61 -6.03 1.28
C SER A 615 -24.99 -6.97 0.24
N ALA A 616 -25.75 -7.34 -0.78
CA ALA A 616 -25.29 -8.21 -1.86
C ALA A 616 -25.95 -7.81 -3.19
N SER A 617 -25.27 -6.99 -4.02
CA SER A 617 -25.76 -6.56 -5.34
C SER A 617 -24.88 -7.09 -6.47
N PHE A 618 -25.51 -7.62 -7.53
CA PHE A 618 -24.84 -8.12 -8.73
C PHE A 618 -25.53 -7.53 -9.98
N GLU A 619 -24.86 -6.59 -10.66
CA GLU A 619 -25.42 -5.76 -11.74
C GLU A 619 -24.73 -5.98 -13.09
N SER A 620 -25.38 -5.55 -14.18
CA SER A 620 -24.80 -5.43 -15.52
C SER A 620 -24.19 -6.73 -16.10
N GLY A 621 -24.79 -7.89 -15.80
CA GLY A 621 -24.28 -9.18 -16.29
C GLY A 621 -23.22 -9.83 -15.40
N SER A 622 -23.09 -9.38 -14.15
CA SER A 622 -22.24 -10.02 -13.14
C SER A 622 -22.60 -11.48 -12.88
N TRP A 623 -21.65 -12.23 -12.33
CA TRP A 623 -21.77 -13.67 -12.09
C TRP A 623 -21.33 -14.05 -10.67
N LEU A 624 -22.25 -14.57 -9.86
CA LEU A 624 -21.92 -15.26 -8.61
C LEU A 624 -21.97 -16.77 -8.87
N SER A 625 -20.82 -17.45 -8.79
CA SER A 625 -20.67 -18.85 -9.18
C SER A 625 -20.16 -19.71 -8.02
N VAL A 626 -21.04 -20.51 -7.42
CA VAL A 626 -20.73 -21.48 -6.37
C VAL A 626 -20.83 -22.88 -6.99
N ARG A 627 -19.70 -23.45 -7.43
CA ARG A 627 -19.71 -24.68 -8.26
C ARG A 627 -18.66 -25.72 -7.86
N GLY A 628 -19.02 -27.00 -7.90
CA GLY A 628 -18.07 -28.13 -7.71
C GLY A 628 -17.50 -28.31 -6.30
N ASN A 629 -17.94 -27.52 -5.30
CA ASN A 629 -17.38 -27.56 -3.95
C ASN A 629 -17.85 -28.81 -3.18
N SER A 630 -17.01 -29.36 -2.31
CA SER A 630 -17.28 -30.56 -1.51
C SER A 630 -16.99 -30.31 -0.03
N ILE A 631 -17.97 -29.74 0.68
CA ILE A 631 -17.84 -29.27 2.07
C ILE A 631 -18.71 -30.10 3.01
N SER A 632 -18.14 -30.56 4.12
CA SER A 632 -18.93 -31.02 5.27
C SER A 632 -19.50 -29.81 6.00
N GLY A 633 -20.59 -29.24 5.47
CA GLY A 633 -21.30 -28.05 5.98
C GLY A 633 -22.29 -27.48 4.96
N THR A 634 -22.89 -26.34 5.28
CA THR A 634 -23.72 -25.55 4.35
C THR A 634 -22.86 -24.91 3.26
N LEU A 635 -23.38 -24.71 2.06
CA LEU A 635 -22.59 -24.20 0.93
C LEU A 635 -22.74 -22.69 0.71
N LEU A 636 -23.96 -22.15 0.88
CA LEU A 636 -24.25 -20.76 0.57
C LEU A 636 -25.29 -20.17 1.54
N SER A 637 -24.90 -19.16 2.30
CA SER A 637 -25.79 -18.32 3.11
C SER A 637 -25.92 -16.95 2.46
N VAL A 638 -27.15 -16.48 2.21
CA VAL A 638 -27.43 -15.13 1.67
C VAL A 638 -28.39 -14.37 2.60
N PRO A 639 -28.59 -13.05 2.43
CA PRO A 639 -29.47 -12.30 3.32
C PRO A 639 -30.90 -12.84 3.31
N SER A 640 -31.51 -12.87 4.49
CA SER A 640 -32.89 -13.32 4.72
C SER A 640 -33.86 -12.13 4.83
N TYR A 641 -35.12 -12.38 4.44
CA TYR A 641 -36.19 -11.39 4.38
C TYR A 641 -36.27 -10.52 5.66
N PRO A 642 -36.40 -9.17 5.55
CA PRO A 642 -36.68 -8.39 4.34
C PRO A 642 -35.46 -8.09 3.45
N ARG A 643 -34.26 -8.55 3.79
CA ARG A 643 -33.08 -8.44 2.92
C ARG A 643 -32.98 -9.64 1.97
N SER A 644 -32.22 -9.50 0.90
CA SER A 644 -31.97 -10.56 -0.08
C SER A 644 -30.65 -10.36 -0.81
N ALA A 645 -30.16 -11.38 -1.50
CA ALA A 645 -29.21 -11.17 -2.59
C ALA A 645 -29.96 -10.59 -3.81
N GLU A 646 -29.56 -9.39 -4.23
CA GLU A 646 -30.14 -8.69 -5.37
C GLU A 646 -29.31 -8.96 -6.63
N LEU A 647 -29.95 -9.52 -7.64
CA LEU A 647 -29.40 -9.64 -8.99
C LEU A 647 -30.04 -8.55 -9.87
N VAL A 648 -29.32 -8.04 -10.87
CA VAL A 648 -29.84 -7.14 -11.93
C VAL A 648 -29.16 -7.49 -13.25
N GLN A 649 -29.92 -8.13 -14.16
CA GLN A 649 -29.39 -8.73 -15.41
C GLN A 649 -28.24 -9.75 -15.19
N SER A 650 -28.09 -10.26 -13.97
CA SER A 650 -26.95 -11.06 -13.51
C SER A 650 -27.31 -12.53 -13.26
N THR A 651 -26.28 -13.36 -13.16
CA THR A 651 -26.40 -14.82 -12.96
C THR A 651 -25.90 -15.26 -11.59
N LEU A 652 -26.70 -16.07 -10.90
CA LEU A 652 -26.29 -16.88 -9.75
C LEU A 652 -26.28 -18.36 -10.17
N THR A 653 -25.16 -19.04 -9.97
CA THR A 653 -24.99 -20.47 -10.26
C THR A 653 -24.69 -21.22 -8.97
N LEU A 654 -25.51 -22.22 -8.64
CA LEU A 654 -25.29 -23.17 -7.54
C LEU A 654 -25.29 -24.60 -8.11
N HIS A 655 -24.13 -25.08 -8.58
CA HIS A 655 -24.07 -26.29 -9.41
C HIS A 655 -22.96 -27.29 -9.04
N GLY A 656 -23.32 -28.57 -8.90
CA GLY A 656 -22.34 -29.67 -8.74
C GLY A 656 -21.68 -29.73 -7.38
N ASN A 657 -22.29 -29.11 -6.35
CA ASN A 657 -21.72 -29.04 -5.00
C ASN A 657 -22.23 -30.19 -4.11
N ALA A 658 -21.37 -30.67 -3.20
CA ALA A 658 -21.73 -31.56 -2.10
C ALA A 658 -21.66 -30.80 -0.77
N GLY A 659 -22.75 -30.84 -0.01
CA GLY A 659 -22.90 -30.25 1.32
C GLY A 659 -23.37 -31.29 2.36
N SER A 660 -23.39 -30.88 3.63
CA SER A 660 -23.98 -31.67 4.73
C SER A 660 -24.58 -30.79 5.81
N GLY A 661 -25.64 -31.27 6.47
CA GLY A 661 -26.41 -30.51 7.45
C GLY A 661 -27.91 -30.50 7.09
N PRO A 662 -28.67 -29.50 7.56
CA PRO A 662 -30.11 -29.41 7.31
C PRO A 662 -30.46 -28.92 5.89
N VAL A 663 -29.61 -28.08 5.30
CA VAL A 663 -29.82 -27.43 3.99
C VAL A 663 -28.51 -27.34 3.21
N VAL A 664 -28.60 -27.17 1.89
CA VAL A 664 -27.44 -26.75 1.07
C VAL A 664 -27.27 -25.23 1.06
N MET A 665 -28.36 -24.50 1.24
CA MET A 665 -28.44 -23.05 1.13
C MET A 665 -29.42 -22.47 2.16
N ASP A 666 -29.13 -21.27 2.67
CA ASP A 666 -30.03 -20.49 3.50
C ASP A 666 -30.12 -19.02 3.02
N GLY A 667 -31.21 -18.34 3.41
CA GLY A 667 -31.52 -16.99 2.95
C GLY A 667 -32.50 -16.94 1.76
N THR A 668 -32.60 -15.77 1.12
CA THR A 668 -33.53 -15.51 0.01
C THR A 668 -32.88 -14.75 -1.15
N VAL A 669 -33.06 -15.26 -2.37
CA VAL A 669 -32.64 -14.59 -3.62
C VAL A 669 -33.83 -13.88 -4.25
N THR A 670 -33.69 -12.60 -4.63
CA THR A 670 -34.76 -11.84 -5.30
C THR A 670 -34.39 -11.44 -6.72
N LEU A 671 -35.40 -11.34 -7.59
CA LEU A 671 -35.22 -11.23 -9.04
C LEU A 671 -36.03 -10.05 -9.64
N GLY A 672 -35.79 -8.82 -9.20
CA GLY A 672 -36.60 -7.63 -9.55
C GLY A 672 -36.54 -7.15 -11.01
N GLY A 673 -37.24 -7.83 -11.94
CA GLY A 673 -37.37 -7.44 -13.36
C GLY A 673 -36.77 -8.45 -14.35
N ALA A 674 -36.45 -8.01 -15.58
CA ALA A 674 -35.98 -8.91 -16.66
C ALA A 674 -34.47 -9.27 -16.61
N GLY A 675 -34.10 -10.35 -17.31
CA GLY A 675 -32.71 -10.66 -17.72
C GLY A 675 -31.84 -11.42 -16.71
N ARG A 676 -32.38 -11.86 -15.57
CA ARG A 676 -31.63 -12.60 -14.53
C ARG A 676 -31.64 -14.11 -14.74
N LYS A 677 -30.71 -14.80 -14.09
CA LYS A 677 -30.68 -16.27 -14.04
C LYS A 677 -30.26 -16.75 -12.66
N PHE A 678 -31.09 -17.55 -12.00
CA PHE A 678 -30.65 -18.41 -10.89
C PHE A 678 -30.66 -19.84 -11.40
N VAL A 679 -29.48 -20.47 -11.47
CA VAL A 679 -29.27 -21.77 -12.12
C VAL A 679 -28.76 -22.76 -11.09
N VAL A 680 -29.46 -23.89 -10.95
CA VAL A 680 -29.25 -24.83 -9.84
C VAL A 680 -29.18 -26.26 -10.38
N GLY A 681 -28.23 -27.07 -9.95
CA GLY A 681 -28.13 -28.45 -10.44
C GLY A 681 -27.10 -29.31 -9.71
N CYS A 682 -27.25 -30.62 -9.80
CA CYS A 682 -26.26 -31.60 -9.33
C CYS A 682 -25.82 -31.43 -7.87
N LEU A 683 -26.77 -31.06 -7.00
CA LEU A 683 -26.50 -30.86 -5.59
C LEU A 683 -26.56 -32.20 -4.85
N MET A 684 -25.58 -32.43 -3.97
CA MET A 684 -25.61 -33.51 -2.99
C MET A 684 -25.74 -32.93 -1.59
N LEU A 685 -26.61 -33.53 -0.77
CA LEU A 685 -26.77 -33.19 0.64
C LEU A 685 -26.69 -34.48 1.46
N ASN A 686 -25.85 -34.50 2.50
CA ASN A 686 -25.65 -35.68 3.37
C ASN A 686 -25.30 -36.97 2.61
N GLY A 687 -24.59 -36.84 1.47
CA GLY A 687 -24.21 -37.96 0.59
C GLY A 687 -25.32 -38.48 -0.33
N GLN A 688 -26.49 -37.83 -0.38
CA GLN A 688 -27.57 -38.15 -1.32
C GLN A 688 -27.67 -37.09 -2.43
N ALA A 689 -27.83 -37.52 -3.68
CA ALA A 689 -28.05 -36.61 -4.81
C ALA A 689 -29.51 -36.15 -4.87
N LEU A 690 -29.71 -34.83 -4.80
CA LEU A 690 -31.02 -34.18 -4.77
C LEU A 690 -31.63 -34.10 -6.18
N GLN A 691 -32.93 -34.41 -6.30
CA GLN A 691 -33.70 -34.13 -7.51
C GLN A 691 -34.13 -32.65 -7.54
N PRO A 692 -34.50 -32.08 -8.70
CA PRO A 692 -34.98 -30.70 -8.80
C PRO A 692 -36.17 -30.35 -7.90
N MET A 693 -36.99 -31.33 -7.52
CA MET A 693 -38.10 -31.17 -6.57
C MET A 693 -37.61 -30.97 -5.13
N ASP A 694 -36.46 -31.56 -4.77
CA ASP A 694 -35.89 -31.55 -3.42
C ASP A 694 -35.05 -30.27 -3.15
N TYR A 695 -34.73 -29.49 -4.18
CA TYR A 695 -33.94 -28.26 -3.99
C TYR A 695 -34.63 -27.27 -3.04
N ARG A 696 -35.97 -27.21 -3.05
CA ARG A 696 -36.74 -26.33 -2.14
C ARG A 696 -36.72 -26.83 -0.69
N SER A 697 -36.78 -28.13 -0.44
CA SER A 697 -36.65 -28.69 0.92
C SER A 697 -35.21 -28.63 1.42
N ALA A 698 -34.22 -28.65 0.53
CA ALA A 698 -32.82 -28.38 0.84
C ALA A 698 -32.47 -26.88 0.98
N GLY A 699 -33.47 -25.98 1.06
CA GLY A 699 -33.27 -24.56 1.38
C GLY A 699 -33.05 -23.61 0.19
N VAL A 700 -33.13 -24.09 -1.06
CA VAL A 700 -33.03 -23.23 -2.26
C VAL A 700 -34.34 -22.45 -2.46
N ILE A 701 -34.39 -21.24 -1.88
CA ILE A 701 -35.57 -20.35 -1.91
C ILE A 701 -35.40 -19.26 -2.97
N GLY A 702 -36.32 -19.25 -3.94
CA GLY A 702 -36.40 -18.31 -5.06
C GLY A 702 -37.10 -18.93 -6.27
N GLU A 703 -37.07 -18.24 -7.40
CA GLU A 703 -37.31 -18.85 -8.72
C GLU A 703 -35.96 -19.28 -9.30
N PHE A 704 -35.85 -20.51 -9.80
CA PHE A 704 -34.61 -21.04 -10.34
C PHE A 704 -34.85 -21.96 -11.54
N ARG A 705 -33.87 -22.02 -12.45
CA ARG A 705 -33.81 -22.94 -13.57
C ARG A 705 -33.00 -24.19 -13.17
N PRO A 706 -33.61 -25.37 -13.02
CA PRO A 706 -32.86 -26.59 -12.77
C PRO A 706 -32.08 -27.02 -14.00
N VAL A 707 -30.84 -27.48 -13.82
CA VAL A 707 -29.97 -28.06 -14.86
C VAL A 707 -29.59 -29.49 -14.48
N ALA A 708 -29.67 -30.40 -15.45
CA ALA A 708 -29.41 -31.82 -15.26
C ALA A 708 -27.90 -32.17 -15.40
N CYS A 709 -27.47 -33.22 -14.71
CA CYS A 709 -26.05 -33.56 -14.63
C CYS A 709 -25.49 -34.12 -15.93
N GLY A 710 -24.27 -33.68 -16.27
CA GLY A 710 -23.62 -34.00 -17.54
C GLY A 710 -24.13 -33.19 -18.74
N VAL A 711 -25.13 -32.32 -18.56
CA VAL A 711 -25.58 -31.39 -19.62
C VAL A 711 -24.66 -30.17 -19.63
N CYS A 712 -24.18 -29.81 -20.81
CA CYS A 712 -23.42 -28.58 -21.01
C CYS A 712 -24.34 -27.36 -21.00
N ASP A 713 -24.14 -26.43 -20.07
CA ASP A 713 -24.93 -25.20 -19.98
C ASP A 713 -24.02 -23.98 -19.77
N ALA A 714 -24.15 -22.99 -20.64
CA ALA A 714 -23.31 -21.78 -20.61
C ALA A 714 -23.48 -20.98 -19.31
N ASP A 715 -24.69 -20.98 -18.72
CA ASP A 715 -24.99 -20.26 -17.49
C ASP A 715 -24.49 -21.01 -16.22
N VAL A 716 -23.96 -22.22 -16.40
CA VAL A 716 -23.31 -23.02 -15.36
C VAL A 716 -21.79 -22.92 -15.45
N SER A 717 -21.23 -22.94 -16.66
CA SER A 717 -19.78 -23.10 -16.87
C SER A 717 -19.04 -21.81 -17.24
N CYS A 718 -19.73 -20.76 -17.74
CA CYS A 718 -19.08 -19.65 -18.42
C CYS A 718 -19.54 -18.28 -17.91
N PHE A 719 -18.62 -17.33 -17.80
CA PHE A 719 -18.95 -15.92 -17.64
C PHE A 719 -19.49 -15.38 -18.97
N ALA A 720 -20.79 -15.07 -19.00
CA ALA A 720 -21.53 -14.82 -20.24
C ALA A 720 -20.95 -13.67 -21.08
N ALA A 721 -20.58 -12.54 -20.46
CA ALA A 721 -20.16 -11.33 -21.17
C ALA A 721 -18.85 -11.49 -21.96
N ALA A 722 -17.95 -12.39 -21.55
CA ALA A 722 -16.70 -12.68 -22.27
C ALA A 722 -16.68 -14.09 -22.91
N THR A 723 -17.85 -14.69 -23.17
CA THR A 723 -17.98 -16.00 -23.82
C THR A 723 -18.54 -15.87 -25.24
N ARG A 724 -17.80 -16.37 -26.23
CA ARG A 724 -18.19 -16.35 -27.65
C ARG A 724 -19.05 -17.55 -28.03
N ALA A 725 -18.78 -18.72 -27.45
CA ALA A 725 -19.53 -19.96 -27.66
C ALA A 725 -19.21 -21.01 -26.58
N MET A 726 -20.01 -22.08 -26.50
CA MET A 726 -19.67 -23.30 -25.75
C MET A 726 -19.38 -24.44 -26.74
N SER A 727 -18.41 -25.31 -26.43
CA SER A 727 -18.19 -26.56 -27.16
C SER A 727 -19.12 -27.68 -26.67
N GLY A 728 -19.35 -28.70 -27.51
CA GLY A 728 -20.03 -29.93 -27.09
C GLY A 728 -19.30 -30.77 -26.01
N SER A 729 -18.14 -30.31 -25.54
CA SER A 729 -17.41 -30.88 -24.40
C SER A 729 -17.51 -29.99 -23.15
N CYS A 730 -18.59 -29.21 -23.05
CA CYS A 730 -18.89 -28.21 -22.03
C CYS A 730 -17.79 -27.17 -21.77
N ARG A 731 -16.86 -26.94 -22.72
CA ARG A 731 -15.78 -25.96 -22.56
C ARG A 731 -16.20 -24.62 -23.18
N CYS A 732 -16.05 -23.54 -22.43
CA CYS A 732 -16.24 -22.19 -22.93
C CYS A 732 -15.18 -21.87 -23.99
N ARG A 733 -15.59 -21.18 -25.06
CA ARG A 733 -14.72 -20.54 -26.04
C ARG A 733 -14.86 -19.05 -25.85
N CYS A 734 -13.79 -18.41 -25.39
CA CYS A 734 -13.86 -17.04 -24.94
C CYS A 734 -14.00 -16.06 -26.12
N ALA A 735 -14.61 -14.91 -25.80
CA ALA A 735 -14.47 -13.71 -26.61
C ALA A 735 -13.06 -13.12 -26.39
N GLU A 736 -12.78 -12.01 -27.07
CA GLU A 736 -11.62 -11.19 -26.75
C GLU A 736 -11.80 -10.63 -25.32
N GLY A 737 -10.72 -10.60 -24.53
CA GLY A 737 -10.79 -10.23 -23.11
C GLY A 737 -11.29 -11.32 -22.15
N GLY A 738 -11.57 -12.55 -22.61
CA GLY A 738 -11.97 -13.66 -21.73
C GLY A 738 -10.86 -14.72 -21.55
N TYR A 739 -10.64 -15.15 -20.31
CA TYR A 739 -9.50 -16.01 -19.93
C TYR A 739 -9.90 -17.29 -19.16
N GLY A 740 -9.01 -18.28 -19.21
CA GLY A 740 -9.18 -19.56 -18.50
C GLY A 740 -10.21 -20.50 -19.13
N ARG A 741 -10.74 -21.44 -18.34
CA ARG A 741 -11.77 -22.40 -18.78
C ARG A 741 -13.18 -21.82 -18.77
N ASP A 742 -13.40 -20.86 -17.89
CA ASP A 742 -14.69 -20.26 -17.55
C ASP A 742 -14.89 -18.90 -18.26
N CYS A 743 -13.90 -18.45 -19.04
CA CYS A 743 -13.86 -17.16 -19.75
C CYS A 743 -14.07 -15.93 -18.87
N LEU A 744 -13.36 -15.88 -17.74
CA LEU A 744 -13.37 -14.75 -16.80
C LEU A 744 -12.73 -13.51 -17.45
N PRO A 745 -13.18 -12.28 -17.12
CA PRO A 745 -12.72 -11.04 -17.76
C PRO A 745 -11.29 -10.61 -17.39
N VAL A 746 -10.64 -11.30 -16.44
CA VAL A 746 -9.28 -11.01 -15.95
C VAL A 746 -8.36 -12.20 -16.20
N TYR A 747 -7.16 -11.94 -16.72
CA TYR A 747 -6.10 -12.94 -16.76
C TYR A 747 -5.53 -13.16 -15.36
N LEU A 748 -5.87 -14.28 -14.75
CA LEU A 748 -5.31 -14.73 -13.48
C LEU A 748 -4.18 -15.72 -13.78
N PRO A 749 -2.89 -15.32 -13.68
CA PRO A 749 -1.77 -16.21 -13.92
C PRO A 749 -1.68 -17.30 -12.85
N HIS A 750 -1.12 -18.45 -13.23
CA HIS A 750 -0.61 -19.44 -12.29
C HIS A 750 0.91 -19.30 -12.23
N VAL A 751 1.49 -19.38 -11.04
CA VAL A 751 2.90 -19.07 -10.77
C VAL A 751 3.40 -20.06 -9.72
N ASP A 752 4.51 -20.74 -10.03
CA ASP A 752 5.20 -21.67 -9.15
C ASP A 752 6.42 -20.97 -8.53
N GLY A 753 6.44 -20.77 -7.21
CA GLY A 753 7.48 -20.02 -6.49
C GLY A 753 7.74 -18.59 -7.00
N CYS A 754 8.91 -18.03 -6.67
CA CYS A 754 9.34 -16.68 -7.11
C CYS A 754 9.82 -16.61 -8.58
N ASN A 755 9.30 -17.47 -9.47
CA ASN A 755 9.57 -17.34 -10.90
C ASN A 755 8.88 -16.08 -11.46
N ARG A 756 9.48 -15.44 -12.48
CA ARG A 756 8.84 -14.31 -13.16
C ARG A 756 7.47 -14.72 -13.67
N THR A 757 6.46 -13.91 -13.39
CA THR A 757 5.09 -14.23 -13.83
C THR A 757 5.04 -14.23 -15.36
N PRO A 758 4.47 -15.26 -16.01
CA PRO A 758 4.36 -15.29 -17.46
C PRO A 758 3.61 -14.07 -17.99
N GLY A 759 4.21 -13.35 -18.94
CA GLY A 759 3.59 -12.22 -19.61
C GLY A 759 2.26 -12.62 -20.24
N MET A 760 1.28 -11.72 -20.16
CA MET A 760 -0.09 -11.95 -20.61
C MET A 760 -0.12 -12.52 -22.04
N PRO A 761 -0.71 -13.72 -22.26
CA PRO A 761 -0.61 -14.39 -23.55
C PRO A 761 -1.40 -13.65 -24.63
N LEU A 762 -0.72 -13.22 -25.69
CA LEU A 762 -1.33 -12.59 -26.85
C LEU A 762 -2.37 -13.53 -27.48
N LEU A 763 -3.64 -13.09 -27.50
CA LEU A 763 -4.77 -13.81 -28.10
C LEU A 763 -4.65 -13.83 -29.64
N SER A 764 -3.80 -14.73 -30.12
CA SER A 764 -3.48 -14.89 -31.55
C SER A 764 -4.64 -15.49 -32.34
N HIS A 765 -4.89 -14.92 -33.52
CA HIS A 765 -6.01 -15.28 -34.37
C HIS A 765 -5.80 -16.59 -35.14
N THR A 766 -6.89 -17.36 -35.25
CA THR A 766 -7.24 -18.23 -36.38
C THR A 766 -6.14 -19.12 -36.98
N ALA A 767 -5.89 -20.28 -36.35
CA ALA A 767 -5.29 -21.42 -37.04
C ALA A 767 -6.40 -22.35 -37.60
N THR A 768 -6.70 -22.23 -38.89
CA THR A 768 -7.66 -23.11 -39.58
C THR A 768 -7.06 -24.51 -39.72
N LEU A 769 -7.68 -25.53 -39.11
CA LEU A 769 -7.24 -26.92 -39.26
C LEU A 769 -7.49 -27.42 -40.69
N THR A 770 -6.43 -27.42 -41.51
CA THR A 770 -6.44 -28.06 -42.83
C THR A 770 -6.14 -29.54 -42.64
N GLU A 771 -7.16 -30.37 -42.77
CA GLU A 771 -7.02 -31.83 -42.62
C GLU A 771 -6.07 -32.38 -43.69
N THR A 772 -4.89 -32.86 -43.28
CA THR A 772 -3.90 -33.46 -44.19
C THR A 772 -3.53 -34.84 -43.67
N ARG A 773 -4.14 -35.88 -44.24
CA ARG A 773 -3.73 -37.27 -44.02
C ARG A 773 -2.30 -37.48 -44.52
N SER A 774 -1.37 -37.82 -43.63
CA SER A 774 -0.08 -38.39 -43.99
C SER A 774 -0.08 -39.90 -43.73
N LEU A 775 0.16 -40.67 -44.80
CA LEU A 775 0.46 -42.09 -44.71
C LEU A 775 1.96 -42.26 -44.43
N THR A 776 2.32 -43.27 -43.64
CA THR A 776 3.71 -43.70 -43.45
C THR A 776 4.30 -44.22 -44.77
N PRO A 777 5.56 -43.90 -45.06
CA PRO A 777 6.46 -44.96 -45.51
C PRO A 777 7.81 -44.96 -44.77
N THR A 778 8.39 -46.15 -44.62
CA THR A 778 9.67 -46.42 -43.95
C THR A 778 10.86 -46.11 -44.88
N GLY A 779 11.98 -45.59 -44.34
CA GLY A 779 13.22 -45.34 -45.07
C GLY A 779 14.48 -45.57 -44.22
N THR A 780 15.45 -46.33 -44.75
CA THR A 780 16.60 -46.93 -44.04
C THR A 780 17.81 -46.01 -43.80
N LEU A 781 18.70 -46.45 -42.89
CA LEU A 781 19.98 -45.79 -42.53
C LEU A 781 21.02 -45.76 -43.67
N SER A 782 21.92 -44.77 -43.66
CA SER A 782 23.39 -44.99 -43.54
C SER A 782 24.19 -43.67 -43.31
N PRO A 783 25.45 -43.71 -42.81
CA PRO A 783 26.17 -42.55 -42.27
C PRO A 783 27.42 -42.11 -43.11
N SER A 784 28.25 -41.20 -42.56
CA SER A 784 29.63 -40.74 -42.96
C SER A 784 29.69 -39.23 -43.33
N ALA A 785 30.76 -38.44 -43.06
CA ALA A 785 31.97 -38.67 -42.25
C ALA A 785 32.71 -37.35 -41.83
N THR A 786 33.50 -37.45 -40.75
CA THR A 786 34.78 -36.78 -40.38
C THR A 786 35.16 -35.36 -40.83
N HIS A 787 35.67 -34.54 -39.88
CA HIS A 787 37.04 -33.93 -39.84
C HIS A 787 37.29 -33.38 -38.41
N TYR A 788 38.11 -34.00 -37.55
CA TYR A 788 39.57 -33.82 -37.34
C TYR A 788 40.03 -32.35 -37.10
N SER A 789 40.24 -31.82 -35.87
CA SER A 789 41.27 -32.13 -34.81
C SER A 789 42.71 -31.64 -35.14
N PRO A 790 43.65 -31.45 -34.17
CA PRO A 790 43.56 -30.99 -32.75
C PRO A 790 44.79 -30.08 -32.32
N THR A 791 45.25 -30.19 -31.04
CA THR A 791 46.55 -29.79 -30.40
C THR A 791 46.62 -28.45 -29.64
N GLN A 792 47.37 -28.29 -28.52
CA GLN A 792 47.85 -29.19 -27.43
C GLN A 792 48.46 -28.32 -26.29
N TYR A 793 48.42 -28.76 -25.02
CA TYR A 793 49.57 -28.96 -24.10
C TYR A 793 49.14 -29.16 -22.61
N GLY A 794 49.81 -30.10 -21.93
CA GLY A 794 49.89 -30.28 -20.47
C GLY A 794 51.38 -30.43 -20.07
N PRO A 795 51.78 -31.05 -18.94
CA PRO A 795 51.05 -31.94 -17.99
C PRO A 795 50.70 -31.19 -16.66
N THR A 796 50.80 -31.62 -15.38
CA THR A 796 51.51 -32.72 -14.68
C THR A 796 50.87 -33.12 -13.32
N GLU A 797 51.35 -34.25 -12.80
CA GLU A 797 50.99 -35.05 -11.61
C GLU A 797 51.79 -34.63 -10.34
N THR A 798 51.61 -35.11 -9.08
CA THR A 798 50.62 -35.83 -8.21
C THR A 798 51.23 -35.83 -6.76
N PRO A 799 50.81 -36.61 -5.73
CA PRO A 799 49.51 -37.12 -5.23
C PRO A 799 49.19 -36.50 -3.81
N GLN A 800 48.20 -36.85 -2.95
CA GLN A 800 47.63 -38.14 -2.50
C GLN A 800 46.23 -37.99 -1.84
N VAL A 801 45.40 -39.05 -1.97
CA VAL A 801 44.53 -39.73 -0.95
C VAL A 801 43.69 -38.82 -0.01
N THR A 802 42.35 -38.95 0.05
CA THR A 802 41.66 -40.03 0.80
C THR A 802 40.21 -40.29 0.36
N GLU A 803 39.88 -41.59 0.30
CA GLU A 803 38.57 -42.29 0.24
C GLU A 803 37.45 -41.91 -0.75
N THR A 804 36.88 -42.98 -1.32
CA THR A 804 35.68 -43.00 -2.16
C THR A 804 34.72 -44.06 -1.61
N VAL A 805 33.46 -43.70 -1.37
CA VAL A 805 32.35 -44.66 -1.40
C VAL A 805 31.21 -44.01 -2.18
N ALA A 806 30.65 -44.74 -3.14
CA ALA A 806 29.59 -44.26 -4.02
C ALA A 806 28.22 -44.79 -3.59
N LEU A 807 27.14 -44.22 -4.15
CA LEU A 807 26.24 -45.01 -5.00
C LEU A 807 25.40 -44.11 -5.94
N SER A 808 24.81 -44.74 -6.96
CA SER A 808 24.31 -44.10 -8.18
C SER A 808 22.81 -43.71 -8.10
N PRO A 809 22.29 -42.87 -9.04
CA PRO A 809 21.12 -42.04 -8.78
C PRO A 809 19.80 -42.46 -9.48
N THR A 810 18.77 -41.64 -9.25
CA THR A 810 17.58 -41.42 -10.09
C THR A 810 16.48 -42.48 -10.08
N ARG A 811 15.26 -42.06 -9.70
CA ARG A 811 14.02 -42.76 -10.08
C ARG A 811 12.83 -41.80 -10.21
N THR A 812 12.52 -41.40 -11.43
CA THR A 812 11.23 -40.80 -11.80
C THR A 812 10.12 -41.85 -11.81
N PRO A 813 8.88 -41.50 -11.42
CA PRO A 813 7.69 -42.28 -11.74
C PRO A 813 6.74 -41.50 -12.67
N THR A 814 6.57 -41.98 -13.90
CA THR A 814 5.39 -41.67 -14.72
C THR A 814 4.42 -42.84 -14.58
N ALA A 815 3.16 -42.58 -14.25
CA ALA A 815 2.12 -43.62 -14.15
C ALA A 815 0.85 -43.20 -14.90
N SER A 816 0.36 -44.07 -15.77
CA SER A 816 -0.82 -43.85 -16.60
C SER A 816 -2.13 -44.15 -15.85
N VAL A 817 -3.16 -43.32 -16.05
CA VAL A 817 -4.51 -43.58 -15.53
C VAL A 817 -5.27 -44.52 -16.48
N SER A 818 -5.75 -45.65 -15.95
CA SER A 818 -6.76 -46.50 -16.60
C SER A 818 -7.87 -46.83 -15.60
N SER A 819 -9.13 -46.72 -16.05
CA SER A 819 -10.31 -46.76 -15.19
C SER A 819 -10.67 -48.15 -14.64
N THR A 820 -11.05 -48.24 -13.37
CA THR A 820 -12.35 -48.78 -12.91
C THR A 820 -12.58 -48.47 -11.42
N LEU A 821 -13.83 -48.63 -10.95
CA LEU A 821 -14.20 -48.45 -9.54
C LEU A 821 -13.73 -49.63 -8.67
N TRP A 822 -13.61 -49.46 -7.36
CA TRP A 822 -14.48 -50.08 -6.35
C TRP A 822 -14.21 -49.47 -4.95
N ARG A 823 -15.01 -49.88 -3.95
CA ARG A 823 -15.41 -49.09 -2.76
C ARG A 823 -14.68 -49.52 -1.47
N ARG A 824 -14.29 -48.55 -0.61
CA ARG A 824 -14.12 -48.66 0.88
C ARG A 824 -13.05 -49.65 1.40
N ASP A 825 -12.41 -49.50 2.58
CA ASP A 825 -12.51 -48.58 3.74
C ASP A 825 -11.09 -48.25 4.28
N VAL A 826 -10.88 -47.09 4.92
CA VAL A 826 -9.68 -46.78 5.73
C VAL A 826 -10.09 -45.99 6.99
N ALA A 827 -9.49 -46.29 8.14
CA ALA A 827 -9.84 -45.71 9.44
C ALA A 827 -9.14 -44.37 9.74
N CYS A 828 -9.78 -43.52 10.55
CA CYS A 828 -9.19 -42.27 11.05
C CYS A 828 -8.07 -42.54 12.08
N PRO A 829 -6.97 -41.76 12.08
CA PRO A 829 -5.98 -41.80 13.14
C PRO A 829 -6.44 -41.00 14.37
N THR A 830 -6.63 -41.66 15.51
CA THR A 830 -6.99 -41.00 16.78
C THR A 830 -5.77 -40.38 17.44
N LEU A 831 -5.70 -39.04 17.51
CA LEU A 831 -4.69 -38.34 18.30
C LEU A 831 -5.00 -38.43 19.80
N ALA A 832 -4.12 -39.10 20.56
CA ALA A 832 -4.23 -39.22 22.01
C ALA A 832 -3.53 -38.05 22.72
N VAL A 833 -4.30 -37.15 23.33
CA VAL A 833 -3.78 -36.03 24.13
C VAL A 833 -3.62 -36.45 25.59
N THR A 834 -2.38 -36.62 26.06
CA THR A 834 -2.08 -36.95 27.46
C THR A 834 -2.00 -35.70 28.33
N THR A 835 -3.07 -35.37 29.04
CA THR A 835 -3.10 -34.26 30.02
C THR A 835 -2.50 -34.68 31.37
N SER A 836 -1.28 -34.25 31.69
CA SER A 836 -0.64 -34.50 32.99
C SER A 836 -1.14 -33.50 34.05
N ALA A 837 -2.20 -33.86 34.77
CA ALA A 837 -2.73 -33.05 35.88
C ALA A 837 -1.87 -33.21 37.15
N ALA A 838 -1.02 -32.23 37.44
CA ALA A 838 -0.25 -32.17 38.69
C ALA A 838 -1.10 -31.61 39.84
N VAL A 839 -1.55 -32.48 40.76
CA VAL A 839 -2.32 -32.08 41.95
C VAL A 839 -1.37 -31.56 43.03
N GLY A 840 -1.46 -30.27 43.35
CA GLY A 840 -0.65 -29.61 44.37
C GLY A 840 -1.48 -29.00 45.51
N ALA A 841 -1.27 -29.50 46.73
CA ALA A 841 -1.75 -28.91 47.98
C ALA A 841 -0.53 -28.84 48.94
N SER A 842 -0.34 -27.86 49.83
CA SER A 842 -1.24 -26.80 50.30
C SER A 842 -0.45 -25.60 50.91
N SER A 843 -1.15 -24.76 51.69
CA SER A 843 -0.66 -23.83 52.75
C SER A 843 -0.16 -22.40 52.41
N ARG A 844 -1.11 -21.46 52.48
CA ARG A 844 -1.13 -20.21 53.31
C ARG A 844 0.13 -19.32 53.50
N ARG A 845 -0.09 -18.04 53.16
CA ARG A 845 0.51 -16.78 53.69
C ARG A 845 1.97 -16.50 53.28
N CYS A 846 2.36 -15.23 53.06
CA CYS A 846 1.51 -14.02 53.04
C CYS A 846 0.76 -13.84 51.71
#